data_AF-A0AAE5RYG7-F1
#
_entry.id   AF-A0AAE5RYG7-F1
#
_cell.length_a   1.000
_cell.length_b   1.000
_cell.length_c   1.000
_cell.angle_alpha   90.00
_cell.angle_beta   90.00
_cell.angle_gamma   90.00
#
_symmetry.space_group_name_H-M   'P 1'
#
loop_
_entity.id
_entity.type
_entity.pdbx_description
1 polymer ?
#
loop_
_entity_poly.entity_id
_entity_poly.type
_entity_poly.pdbx_seq_one_letter_code
_entity_poly.pdbx_strand_id
1 'polypeptide(L)'
;MTDVQPIRWGIIGPGTIARTFADGVAHSKTGKLVTIASRNPDKPGLGDGFPGARIVHGYEALLSDPEVDAVYIATPHTGHAEWAIKAVRAGKHVLVEKPIALSAYDADAVFHEAKKAGVFAGEAYMYRLHPQTAKIIELVKAGAIGQLRIIRTSFGFNTGGFKPEHRLFANDAAGGGILDVGGYPVSMARLIAGAVSGEPFVEPEKVSGVAHLGQSGVDEWASAVLKFPNGIVAEVSCSIMAQQDNVLRIIGSEGRIEVEDFWFASGHKGGVGKIDIIKGSDQQTVEVQEDGWLYAFEVDAAGDAIRAGKSEFAYPGMSWADSLGNLRVMDQWRHSVGLEYGVETAAKRVLNITGEKVVAGNAVPKRSIPGLSKPASVVALGFEFFPNFASASLTLDTFYEAGGNLFDTAYVYGAGKTESIFGDWHTSRNVPREEIVVIGKGAHSPLCYPDMIAKQLDQSLERLKTDYVDVYFMHRDNTNVPVGEFVDAMDAEVKRGRIRGIFGGSNWTRERMDEAATYAQKNGKAAPAALSNNFSLAEMLDPIWAGCVAASDDGWKKWQKERQIPNFAWSSQGRGFFTERAGRDKRDDEEIVRVWYSDRNFERRDRAIQLAQELGRNPIHIALAYVIAQPFPVVPLIGPRTTGELEDSLSALDIQLTPEQVRWLEA
;
A
#
# COMPACT_ATOMS: atom_id res chain seq x y z
N MET A 1 33.19 -23.74 -19.34
CA MET A 1 32.08 -23.42 -18.43
C MET A 1 32.72 -23.07 -17.11
N THR A 2 32.79 -21.78 -16.76
CA THR A 2 33.14 -21.40 -15.39
C THR A 2 32.07 -22.01 -14.50
N ASP A 3 32.50 -22.81 -13.53
CA ASP A 3 31.63 -23.53 -12.60
C ASP A 3 30.93 -22.49 -11.71
N VAL A 4 29.76 -22.01 -12.15
CA VAL A 4 29.00 -20.99 -11.43
C VAL A 4 28.31 -21.69 -10.27
N GLN A 5 28.66 -21.30 -9.04
CA GLN A 5 28.04 -21.86 -7.85
C GLN A 5 26.51 -21.69 -7.89
N PRO A 6 25.74 -22.76 -7.61
CA PRO A 6 24.29 -22.69 -7.61
C PRO A 6 23.80 -21.83 -6.43
N ILE A 7 22.68 -21.13 -6.62
CA ILE A 7 21.97 -20.44 -5.53
C ILE A 7 21.45 -21.49 -4.55
N ARG A 8 21.84 -21.40 -3.28
CA ARG A 8 21.45 -22.35 -2.24
C ARG A 8 20.07 -21.97 -1.69
N TRP A 9 19.07 -22.77 -1.99
CA TRP A 9 17.68 -22.53 -1.63
C TRP A 9 17.32 -23.15 -0.28
N GLY A 10 16.62 -22.37 0.53
CA GLY A 10 15.85 -22.80 1.69
C GLY A 10 14.35 -22.83 1.39
N ILE A 11 13.57 -23.71 2.03
CA ILE A 11 12.10 -23.69 1.94
C ILE A 11 11.47 -23.47 3.32
N ILE A 12 10.54 -22.51 3.40
CA ILE A 12 9.62 -22.31 4.53
C ILE A 12 8.25 -22.88 4.16
N GLY A 13 7.69 -23.75 5.02
CA GLY A 13 6.37 -24.36 4.82
C GLY A 13 6.40 -25.57 3.87
N PRO A 14 6.89 -26.74 4.32
CA PRO A 14 7.12 -27.91 3.47
C PRO A 14 5.83 -28.71 3.15
N GLY A 15 4.86 -28.02 2.55
CA GLY A 15 3.59 -28.56 2.06
C GLY A 15 3.69 -29.21 0.68
N THR A 16 2.55 -29.37 0.01
CA THR A 16 2.48 -29.97 -1.33
C THR A 16 3.19 -29.12 -2.39
N ILE A 17 2.93 -27.82 -2.42
CA ILE A 17 3.56 -26.92 -3.41
C ILE A 17 5.08 -26.84 -3.22
N ALA A 18 5.56 -26.86 -1.97
CA ALA A 18 6.98 -26.94 -1.65
C ALA A 18 7.68 -28.16 -2.26
N ARG A 19 7.01 -29.33 -2.31
CA ARG A 19 7.56 -30.51 -2.99
C ARG A 19 7.65 -30.29 -4.50
N THR A 20 6.63 -29.70 -5.11
CA THR A 20 6.65 -29.34 -6.54
C THR A 20 7.76 -28.34 -6.86
N PHE A 21 7.98 -27.35 -5.99
CA PHE A 21 9.10 -26.43 -6.12
C PHE A 21 10.45 -27.12 -5.94
N ALA A 22 10.60 -28.00 -4.95
CA ALA A 22 11.83 -28.78 -4.75
C ALA A 22 12.18 -29.65 -5.97
N ASP A 23 11.17 -30.24 -6.60
CA ASP A 23 11.28 -30.94 -7.88
C ASP A 23 11.78 -30.00 -9.00
N GLY A 24 11.26 -28.77 -9.06
CA GLY A 24 11.74 -27.72 -9.96
C GLY A 24 13.20 -27.35 -9.70
N VAL A 25 13.60 -27.18 -8.44
CA VAL A 25 15.00 -26.91 -8.06
C VAL A 25 15.92 -28.08 -8.44
N ALA A 26 15.47 -29.33 -8.34
CA ALA A 26 16.26 -30.49 -8.76
C ALA A 26 16.54 -30.53 -10.28
N HIS A 27 15.72 -29.83 -11.09
CA HIS A 27 15.87 -29.72 -12.54
C HIS A 27 16.29 -28.31 -12.99
N SER A 28 16.61 -27.43 -12.04
CA SER A 28 17.09 -26.08 -12.28
C SER A 28 18.55 -26.09 -12.71
N LYS A 29 18.91 -25.14 -13.58
CA LYS A 29 20.31 -24.89 -13.98
C LYS A 29 21.05 -24.00 -12.98
N THR A 30 20.32 -23.37 -12.08
CA THR A 30 20.80 -22.21 -11.32
C THR A 30 20.75 -22.41 -9.81
N GLY A 31 19.89 -23.31 -9.32
CA GLY A 31 19.59 -23.49 -7.90
C GLY A 31 19.92 -24.88 -7.39
N LYS A 32 20.08 -24.97 -6.07
CA LYS A 32 20.21 -26.23 -5.33
C LYS A 32 19.46 -26.12 -4.00
N LEU A 33 18.60 -27.08 -3.69
CA LEU A 33 17.93 -27.14 -2.40
C LEU A 33 18.91 -27.61 -1.32
N VAL A 34 19.06 -26.84 -0.24
CA VAL A 34 19.98 -27.17 0.86
C VAL A 34 19.29 -27.36 2.20
N THR A 35 18.16 -26.71 2.43
CA THR A 35 17.50 -26.72 3.75
C THR A 35 15.99 -26.52 3.63
N ILE A 36 15.22 -27.22 4.47
CA ILE A 36 13.80 -26.96 4.69
C ILE A 36 13.56 -26.68 6.16
N ALA A 37 12.65 -25.76 6.46
CA ALA A 37 12.26 -25.44 7.82
C ALA A 37 10.83 -25.91 8.10
N SER A 38 10.65 -26.59 9.24
CA SER A 38 9.35 -27.08 9.67
C SER A 38 9.09 -26.74 11.13
N ARG A 39 7.82 -26.52 11.49
CA ARG A 39 7.37 -26.46 12.88
C ARG A 39 7.31 -27.84 13.55
N ASN A 40 7.35 -28.91 12.74
CA ASN A 40 7.39 -30.30 13.20
C ASN A 40 8.43 -31.04 12.34
N PRO A 41 9.73 -30.92 12.66
CA PRO A 41 10.81 -31.51 11.87
C PRO A 41 10.81 -33.04 11.92
N ASP A 42 10.30 -33.63 12.99
CA ASP A 42 10.27 -35.08 13.21
C ASP A 42 9.05 -35.77 12.57
N LYS A 43 8.26 -35.03 11.79
CA LYS A 43 7.09 -35.58 11.09
C LYS A 43 7.53 -36.72 10.17
N PRO A 44 7.00 -37.95 10.34
CA PRO A 44 7.36 -39.08 9.49
C PRO A 44 7.13 -38.79 8.00
N GLY A 45 8.09 -39.19 7.16
CA GLY A 45 8.04 -39.01 5.70
C GLY A 45 8.27 -37.57 5.21
N LEU A 46 8.59 -36.62 6.10
CA LEU A 46 8.87 -35.24 5.69
C LEU A 46 10.08 -35.18 4.74
N GLY A 47 11.18 -35.86 5.09
CA GLY A 47 12.43 -35.85 4.30
C GLY A 47 12.30 -36.51 2.93
N ASP A 48 11.36 -37.44 2.74
CA ASP A 48 11.19 -38.18 1.49
C ASP A 48 10.85 -37.27 0.31
N GLY A 49 10.15 -36.15 0.58
CA GLY A 49 9.80 -35.16 -0.43
C GLY A 49 10.89 -34.13 -0.72
N PHE A 50 12.03 -34.17 -0.02
CA PHE A 50 13.10 -33.18 -0.11
C PHE A 50 14.48 -33.84 -0.03
N PRO A 51 14.81 -34.74 -0.97
CA PRO A 51 16.05 -35.53 -0.91
C PRO A 51 17.29 -34.63 -0.87
N GLY A 52 18.16 -34.87 0.11
CA GLY A 52 19.42 -34.13 0.29
C GLY A 52 19.30 -32.80 1.04
N ALA A 53 18.09 -32.32 1.36
CA ALA A 53 17.90 -31.11 2.15
C ALA A 53 18.04 -31.38 3.66
N ARG A 54 18.72 -30.49 4.38
CA ARG A 54 18.69 -30.50 5.85
C ARG A 54 17.31 -30.09 6.34
N ILE A 55 16.82 -30.70 7.41
CA ILE A 55 15.55 -30.30 8.05
C ILE A 55 15.88 -29.58 9.35
N VAL A 56 15.42 -28.35 9.49
CA VAL A 56 15.61 -27.54 10.72
C VAL A 56 14.28 -27.24 11.40
N HIS A 57 14.32 -27.12 12.74
CA HIS A 57 13.17 -26.74 13.55
C HIS A 57 13.03 -25.22 13.55
N GLY A 58 11.89 -24.73 13.09
CA GLY A 58 11.55 -23.31 13.14
C GLY A 58 12.11 -22.55 11.95
N TYR A 59 11.39 -21.52 11.51
CA TYR A 59 11.72 -20.82 10.29
C TYR A 59 12.92 -19.88 10.50
N GLU A 60 13.08 -19.33 11.70
CA GLU A 60 14.21 -18.50 12.14
C GLU A 60 15.55 -19.23 12.04
N ALA A 61 15.57 -20.55 12.28
CA ALA A 61 16.78 -21.36 12.13
C ALA A 61 17.25 -21.39 10.66
N LEU A 62 16.33 -21.37 9.69
CA LEU A 62 16.66 -21.28 8.27
C LEU A 62 17.09 -19.87 7.88
N LEU A 63 16.44 -18.84 8.42
CA LEU A 63 16.79 -17.45 8.13
C LEU A 63 18.19 -17.07 8.63
N SER A 64 18.63 -17.66 9.73
CA SER A 64 19.98 -17.48 10.29
C SER A 64 21.05 -18.38 9.67
N ASP A 65 20.66 -19.30 8.77
CA ASP A 65 21.58 -20.27 8.20
C ASP A 65 22.50 -19.62 7.14
N PRO A 66 23.82 -19.59 7.32
CA PRO A 66 24.75 -19.01 6.35
C PRO A 66 24.84 -19.84 5.05
N GLU A 67 24.32 -21.07 5.06
CA GLU A 67 24.29 -21.94 3.89
C GLU A 67 23.09 -21.69 2.97
N VAL A 68 22.19 -20.79 3.34
CA VAL A 68 20.99 -20.43 2.55
C VAL A 68 21.19 -19.04 1.93
N ASP A 69 21.08 -18.93 0.61
CA ASP A 69 21.18 -17.67 -0.12
C ASP A 69 19.78 -17.08 -0.40
N ALA A 70 18.84 -17.96 -0.77
CA ALA A 70 17.47 -17.59 -1.13
C ALA A 70 16.45 -18.49 -0.41
N VAL A 71 15.28 -17.94 -0.11
CA VAL A 71 14.18 -18.66 0.58
C VAL A 71 12.95 -18.69 -0.31
N TYR A 72 12.43 -19.88 -0.53
CA TYR A 72 11.11 -20.09 -1.11
C TYR A 72 10.06 -20.20 -0.01
N ILE A 73 9.04 -19.36 -0.07
CA ILE A 73 8.01 -19.23 0.98
C ILE A 73 6.72 -19.86 0.50
N ALA A 74 6.37 -21.01 1.09
CA ALA A 74 5.23 -21.85 0.73
C ALA A 74 4.27 -22.05 1.92
N THR A 75 4.14 -21.05 2.78
CA THR A 75 3.13 -21.06 3.84
C THR A 75 1.72 -20.93 3.24
N PRO A 76 0.63 -21.02 4.04
CA PRO A 76 -0.64 -20.45 3.62
C PRO A 76 -0.52 -18.95 3.33
N HIS A 77 -1.47 -18.39 2.58
CA HIS A 77 -1.45 -16.99 2.12
C HIS A 77 -1.19 -15.99 3.25
N THR A 78 -1.78 -16.25 4.42
CA THR A 78 -1.68 -15.38 5.60
C THR A 78 -0.27 -15.27 6.19
N GLY A 79 0.63 -16.20 5.88
CA GLY A 79 2.02 -16.17 6.35
C GLY A 79 3.00 -15.58 5.34
N HIS A 80 2.60 -15.32 4.09
CA HIS A 80 3.54 -14.95 3.03
C HIS A 80 4.30 -13.65 3.35
N ALA A 81 3.58 -12.56 3.61
CA ALA A 81 4.19 -11.25 3.85
C ALA A 81 5.07 -11.23 5.12
N GLU A 82 4.60 -11.85 6.21
CA GLU A 82 5.36 -11.95 7.46
C GLU A 82 6.73 -12.60 7.23
N TRP A 83 6.73 -13.79 6.63
CA TRP A 83 7.97 -14.55 6.44
C TRP A 83 8.84 -13.97 5.32
N ALA A 84 8.24 -13.32 4.32
CA ALA A 84 9.00 -12.61 3.29
C ALA A 84 9.77 -11.44 3.89
N ILE A 85 9.12 -10.59 4.69
CA ILE A 85 9.78 -9.46 5.36
C ILE A 85 10.86 -9.96 6.33
N LYS A 86 10.59 -11.00 7.13
CA LYS A 86 11.60 -11.59 8.03
C LYS A 86 12.81 -12.14 7.27
N ALA A 87 12.60 -12.84 6.16
CA ALA A 87 13.68 -13.39 5.34
C ALA A 87 14.51 -12.29 4.67
N VAL A 88 13.85 -11.27 4.12
CA VAL A 88 14.48 -10.08 3.54
C VAL A 88 15.33 -9.34 4.56
N ARG A 89 14.82 -9.12 5.78
CA ARG A 89 15.58 -8.49 6.88
C ARG A 89 16.79 -9.31 7.33
N ALA A 90 16.74 -10.64 7.16
CA ALA A 90 17.88 -11.52 7.37
C ALA A 90 18.88 -11.54 6.18
N GLY A 91 18.69 -10.67 5.18
CA GLY A 91 19.55 -10.57 4.01
C GLY A 91 19.36 -11.69 2.99
N LYS A 92 18.26 -12.44 3.06
CA LYS A 92 17.97 -13.53 2.10
C LYS A 92 17.19 -13.01 0.90
N HIS A 93 17.50 -13.52 -0.28
CA HIS A 93 16.62 -13.37 -1.44
C HIS A 93 15.32 -14.16 -1.20
N VAL A 94 14.18 -13.71 -1.74
CA VAL A 94 12.90 -14.39 -1.53
C VAL A 94 12.16 -14.65 -2.84
N LEU A 95 11.60 -15.85 -2.95
CA LEU A 95 10.58 -16.20 -3.94
C LEU A 95 9.36 -16.67 -3.17
N VAL A 96 8.25 -15.95 -3.31
CA VAL A 96 7.05 -16.17 -2.49
C VAL A 96 5.97 -16.80 -3.35
N GLU A 97 5.34 -17.85 -2.84
CA GLU A 97 4.15 -18.41 -3.48
C GLU A 97 3.07 -17.35 -3.69
N LYS A 98 2.30 -17.54 -4.76
CA LYS A 98 1.20 -16.64 -5.07
C LYS A 98 0.00 -16.87 -4.12
N PRO A 99 -0.79 -15.82 -3.83
CA PRO A 99 -0.44 -14.43 -4.04
C PRO A 99 0.65 -14.02 -3.03
N ILE A 100 1.61 -13.18 -3.41
CA ILE A 100 2.76 -12.81 -2.55
C ILE A 100 2.32 -12.20 -1.21
N ALA A 101 1.14 -11.60 -1.16
CA ALA A 101 0.49 -11.13 0.04
C ALA A 101 -1.04 -11.09 -0.13
N LEU A 102 -1.77 -10.77 0.95
CA LEU A 102 -3.24 -10.71 0.92
C LEU A 102 -3.80 -9.50 0.17
N SER A 103 -3.02 -8.41 0.07
CA SER A 103 -3.41 -7.17 -0.58
C SER A 103 -2.21 -6.49 -1.22
N ALA A 104 -2.47 -5.52 -2.10
CA ALA A 104 -1.40 -4.72 -2.71
C ALA A 104 -0.60 -3.92 -1.66
N TYR A 105 -1.22 -3.54 -0.54
CA TYR A 105 -0.54 -2.82 0.55
C TYR A 105 0.45 -3.72 1.31
N ASP A 106 0.05 -4.96 1.59
CA ASP A 106 0.94 -5.93 2.25
C ASP A 106 2.11 -6.31 1.33
N ALA A 107 1.87 -6.45 0.01
CA ALA A 107 2.93 -6.71 -0.97
C ALA A 107 3.88 -5.52 -1.14
N ASP A 108 3.38 -4.29 -1.12
CA ASP A 108 4.21 -3.08 -1.16
C ASP A 108 5.19 -3.04 0.02
N ALA A 109 4.73 -3.41 1.22
CA ALA A 109 5.60 -3.53 2.39
C ALA A 109 6.71 -4.58 2.21
N VAL A 110 6.42 -5.73 1.57
CA VAL A 110 7.43 -6.74 1.23
C VAL A 110 8.48 -6.18 0.27
N PHE A 111 8.05 -5.54 -0.82
CA PHE A 111 8.97 -5.01 -1.83
C PHE A 111 9.77 -3.81 -1.32
N HIS A 112 9.19 -2.97 -0.46
CA HIS A 112 9.88 -1.88 0.20
C HIS A 112 11.04 -2.38 1.08
N GLU A 113 10.79 -3.40 1.89
CA GLU A 113 11.84 -4.03 2.69
C GLU A 113 12.91 -4.70 1.81
N ALA A 114 12.50 -5.33 0.70
CA ALA A 114 13.44 -5.96 -0.24
C ALA A 114 14.37 -4.94 -0.89
N LYS A 115 13.81 -3.79 -1.29
CA LYS A 115 14.56 -2.65 -1.81
C LYS A 115 15.57 -2.12 -0.79
N LYS A 116 15.17 -1.98 0.48
CA LYS A 116 16.06 -1.55 1.58
C LYS A 116 17.21 -2.52 1.82
N ALA A 117 16.92 -3.82 1.80
CA ALA A 117 17.93 -4.86 2.00
C ALA A 117 18.82 -5.09 0.76
N GLY A 118 18.43 -4.56 -0.42
CA GLY A 118 19.16 -4.77 -1.67
C GLY A 118 19.08 -6.21 -2.18
N VAL A 119 18.01 -6.93 -1.85
CA VAL A 119 17.82 -8.35 -2.21
C VAL A 119 16.79 -8.50 -3.33
N PHE A 120 16.69 -9.73 -3.83
CA PHE A 120 15.67 -10.12 -4.80
C PHE A 120 14.39 -10.50 -4.05
N ALA A 121 13.24 -10.04 -4.55
CA ALA A 121 11.92 -10.48 -4.12
C ALA A 121 11.04 -10.73 -5.35
N GLY A 122 10.51 -11.94 -5.49
CA GLY A 122 9.65 -12.33 -6.61
C GLY A 122 8.38 -13.03 -6.16
N GLU A 123 7.32 -12.89 -6.96
CA GLU A 123 6.07 -13.65 -6.82
C GLU A 123 6.04 -14.81 -7.81
N ALA A 124 5.75 -16.03 -7.32
CA ALA A 124 5.88 -17.28 -8.05
C ALA A 124 4.72 -17.56 -9.02
N TYR A 125 4.74 -16.89 -10.17
CA TYR A 125 3.87 -17.18 -11.31
C TYR A 125 4.63 -17.93 -12.41
N MET A 126 5.01 -19.18 -12.14
CA MET A 126 5.83 -20.04 -13.00
C MET A 126 5.49 -20.01 -14.50
N TYR A 127 4.20 -20.04 -14.86
CA TYR A 127 3.76 -20.08 -16.26
C TYR A 127 4.14 -18.79 -17.03
N ARG A 128 4.32 -17.66 -16.34
CA ARG A 128 4.75 -16.40 -16.95
C ARG A 128 6.15 -16.50 -17.55
N LEU A 129 7.00 -17.33 -16.96
CA LEU A 129 8.39 -17.54 -17.36
C LEU A 129 8.56 -18.70 -18.35
N HIS A 130 7.48 -19.40 -18.69
CA HIS A 130 7.50 -20.51 -19.63
C HIS A 130 7.59 -20.02 -21.10
N PRO A 131 8.33 -20.70 -21.99
CA PRO A 131 8.46 -20.32 -23.41
C PRO A 131 7.13 -20.21 -24.17
N GLN A 132 6.11 -20.98 -23.78
CA GLN A 132 4.77 -20.88 -24.38
C GLN A 132 4.15 -19.50 -24.18
N THR A 133 4.35 -18.86 -23.02
CA THR A 133 3.88 -17.49 -22.76
C THR A 133 4.59 -16.49 -23.66
N ALA A 134 5.92 -16.62 -23.81
CA ALA A 134 6.68 -15.79 -24.76
C ALA A 134 6.18 -15.96 -26.20
N LYS A 135 5.85 -17.19 -26.61
CA LYS A 135 5.31 -17.45 -27.95
C LYS A 135 3.91 -16.83 -28.16
N ILE A 136 3.04 -16.88 -27.15
CA ILE A 136 1.73 -16.21 -27.20
C ILE A 136 1.90 -14.70 -27.40
N ILE A 137 2.79 -14.07 -26.63
CA ILE A 137 3.11 -12.63 -26.76
C ILE A 137 3.61 -12.31 -28.17
N GLU A 138 4.51 -13.13 -28.70
CA GLU A 138 5.04 -12.99 -30.07
C GLU A 138 3.91 -13.01 -31.11
N LEU A 139 3.02 -14.01 -31.04
CA LEU A 139 1.90 -14.17 -31.97
C LEU A 139 0.91 -13.00 -31.91
N VAL A 140 0.59 -12.54 -30.70
CA VAL A 140 -0.28 -11.38 -30.49
C VAL A 140 0.34 -10.12 -31.07
N LYS A 141 1.63 -9.87 -30.82
CA LYS A 141 2.37 -8.73 -31.38
C LYS A 141 2.52 -8.79 -32.90
N ALA A 142 2.65 -10.00 -33.46
CA ALA A 142 2.72 -10.23 -34.89
C ALA A 142 1.38 -10.02 -35.61
N GLY A 143 0.30 -9.71 -34.88
CA GLY A 143 -1.02 -9.49 -35.47
C GLY A 143 -1.70 -10.77 -35.96
N ALA A 144 -1.35 -11.93 -35.38
CA ALA A 144 -1.87 -13.24 -35.83
C ALA A 144 -3.40 -13.32 -35.84
N ILE A 145 -4.09 -12.47 -35.08
CA ILE A 145 -5.56 -12.40 -34.94
C ILE A 145 -6.15 -11.03 -35.30
N GLY A 146 -5.40 -10.17 -35.98
CA GLY A 146 -5.78 -8.77 -36.21
C GLY A 146 -5.74 -7.93 -34.92
N GLN A 147 -6.61 -6.93 -34.82
CA GLN A 147 -6.66 -6.07 -33.63
C GLN A 147 -7.30 -6.79 -32.45
N LEU A 148 -6.57 -6.95 -31.35
CA LEU A 148 -7.07 -7.52 -30.09
C LEU A 148 -8.26 -6.71 -29.54
N ARG A 149 -9.34 -7.40 -29.16
CA ARG A 149 -10.56 -6.81 -28.59
C ARG A 149 -10.91 -7.38 -27.22
N ILE A 150 -10.94 -8.71 -27.10
CA ILE A 150 -11.44 -9.40 -25.91
C ILE A 150 -10.43 -10.44 -25.47
N ILE A 151 -10.17 -10.52 -24.16
CA ILE A 151 -9.43 -11.61 -23.53
C ILE A 151 -10.43 -12.38 -22.66
N ARG A 152 -10.51 -13.71 -22.80
CA ARG A 152 -11.30 -14.56 -21.91
C ARG A 152 -10.38 -15.59 -21.28
N THR A 153 -10.36 -15.66 -19.96
CA THR A 153 -9.47 -16.59 -19.27
C THR A 153 -10.04 -17.03 -17.93
N SER A 154 -9.91 -18.32 -17.62
CA SER A 154 -10.51 -18.96 -16.45
C SER A 154 -9.46 -19.79 -15.72
N PHE A 155 -9.53 -19.86 -14.39
CA PHE A 155 -8.87 -20.92 -13.62
C PHE A 155 -9.78 -21.42 -12.49
N GLY A 156 -10.26 -22.65 -12.61
CA GLY A 156 -10.98 -23.27 -11.52
C GLY A 156 -11.03 -24.79 -11.55
N PHE A 157 -11.23 -25.34 -10.38
CA PHE A 157 -11.36 -26.77 -10.12
C PHE A 157 -12.56 -27.02 -9.22
N ASN A 158 -12.97 -28.28 -9.12
CA ASN A 158 -14.04 -28.69 -8.21
C ASN A 158 -13.46 -29.57 -7.08
N THR A 159 -13.51 -29.10 -5.83
CA THR A 159 -13.07 -29.89 -4.66
C THR A 159 -14.02 -31.02 -4.28
N GLY A 160 -15.17 -31.14 -4.94
CA GLY A 160 -16.18 -32.17 -4.71
C GLY A 160 -17.16 -31.87 -3.56
N GLY A 161 -17.10 -30.67 -2.99
CA GLY A 161 -17.97 -30.25 -1.88
C GLY A 161 -17.29 -29.29 -0.90
N PHE A 162 -18.12 -28.64 -0.08
CA PHE A 162 -17.68 -27.77 1.02
C PHE A 162 -16.94 -28.58 2.09
N LYS A 163 -15.73 -28.12 2.45
CA LYS A 163 -14.84 -28.77 3.44
C LYS A 163 -14.39 -27.73 4.47
N PRO A 164 -15.12 -27.53 5.58
CA PRO A 164 -14.89 -26.40 6.49
C PRO A 164 -13.48 -26.35 7.10
N GLU A 165 -12.83 -27.51 7.25
CA GLU A 165 -11.47 -27.64 7.77
C GLU A 165 -10.38 -27.34 6.74
N HIS A 166 -10.72 -27.26 5.46
CA HIS A 166 -9.75 -27.06 4.39
C HIS A 166 -9.48 -25.57 4.18
N ARG A 167 -8.20 -25.18 3.99
CA ARG A 167 -7.78 -23.77 3.87
C ARG A 167 -8.57 -22.97 2.82
N LEU A 168 -8.97 -23.61 1.72
CA LEU A 168 -9.72 -22.98 0.63
C LEU A 168 -11.11 -22.50 1.06
N PHE A 169 -11.70 -23.12 2.09
CA PHE A 169 -13.01 -22.75 2.63
C PHE A 169 -12.89 -21.96 3.93
N ALA A 170 -11.69 -21.71 4.44
CA ALA A 170 -11.49 -20.96 5.67
C ALA A 170 -11.25 -19.48 5.37
N ASN A 171 -12.20 -18.62 5.76
CA ASN A 171 -12.07 -17.16 5.60
C ASN A 171 -10.85 -16.60 6.37
N ASP A 172 -10.56 -17.13 7.55
CA ASP A 172 -9.35 -16.78 8.31
C ASP A 172 -8.04 -17.27 7.68
N ALA A 173 -8.10 -18.20 6.74
CA ALA A 173 -6.93 -18.61 5.97
C ALA A 173 -6.82 -17.84 4.64
N ALA A 174 -7.68 -16.83 4.43
CA ALA A 174 -7.84 -16.11 3.17
C ALA A 174 -8.06 -17.08 1.99
N GLY A 175 -8.98 -18.03 2.18
CA GLY A 175 -9.43 -18.97 1.16
C GLY A 175 -10.30 -18.32 0.07
N GLY A 176 -10.86 -19.17 -0.79
CA GLY A 176 -11.66 -18.76 -1.94
C GLY A 176 -10.87 -18.73 -3.26
N GLY A 177 -11.60 -18.59 -4.36
CA GLY A 177 -11.05 -18.64 -5.71
C GLY A 177 -10.23 -17.41 -6.10
N ILE A 178 -10.63 -16.21 -5.68
CA ILE A 178 -10.02 -14.94 -6.11
C ILE A 178 -8.54 -14.90 -5.73
N LEU A 179 -8.20 -15.14 -4.46
CA LEU A 179 -6.80 -15.16 -4.02
C LEU A 179 -6.07 -16.45 -4.39
N ASP A 180 -6.73 -17.61 -4.40
CA ASP A 180 -6.03 -18.88 -4.67
C ASP A 180 -5.68 -19.04 -6.16
N VAL A 181 -6.62 -18.75 -7.07
CA VAL A 181 -6.42 -18.97 -8.51
C VAL A 181 -6.83 -17.79 -9.40
N GLY A 182 -7.58 -16.80 -8.91
CA GLY A 182 -8.03 -15.63 -9.67
C GLY A 182 -6.90 -14.72 -10.13
N GLY A 183 -5.76 -14.71 -9.43
CA GLY A 183 -4.58 -13.96 -9.86
C GLY A 183 -3.93 -14.48 -11.15
N TYR A 184 -4.18 -15.72 -11.56
CA TYR A 184 -3.69 -16.28 -12.83
C TYR A 184 -4.36 -15.61 -14.06
N PRO A 185 -5.70 -15.67 -14.21
CA PRO A 185 -6.38 -15.00 -15.33
C PRO A 185 -6.16 -13.49 -15.33
N VAL A 186 -6.09 -12.84 -14.16
CA VAL A 186 -5.83 -11.40 -14.08
C VAL A 186 -4.42 -11.06 -14.59
N SER A 187 -3.39 -11.77 -14.11
CA SER A 187 -2.01 -11.47 -14.52
C SER A 187 -1.79 -11.71 -16.00
N MET A 188 -2.37 -12.77 -16.58
CA MET A 188 -2.27 -13.00 -18.02
C MET A 188 -3.02 -11.96 -18.85
N ALA A 189 -4.22 -11.52 -18.41
CA ALA A 189 -4.98 -10.48 -19.10
C ALA A 189 -4.21 -9.15 -19.14
N ARG A 190 -3.60 -8.73 -18.01
CA ARG A 190 -2.80 -7.50 -17.91
C ARG A 190 -1.56 -7.55 -18.80
N LEU A 191 -0.87 -8.69 -18.84
CA LEU A 191 0.29 -8.92 -19.71
C LEU A 191 -0.08 -8.81 -21.20
N ILE A 192 -1.14 -9.48 -21.65
CA ILE A 192 -1.55 -9.47 -23.06
C ILE A 192 -2.02 -8.08 -23.49
N ALA A 193 -2.79 -7.38 -22.63
CA ALA A 193 -3.22 -6.01 -22.89
C ALA A 193 -2.02 -5.04 -23.02
N GLY A 194 -0.96 -5.24 -22.21
CA GLY A 194 0.29 -4.50 -22.34
C GLY A 194 1.06 -4.83 -23.61
N ALA A 195 1.16 -6.12 -23.95
CA ALA A 195 1.94 -6.59 -25.08
C ALA A 195 1.57 -5.89 -26.41
N VAL A 196 0.27 -5.67 -26.68
CA VAL A 196 -0.19 -4.97 -27.89
C VAL A 196 0.01 -3.45 -27.86
N SER A 197 0.28 -2.89 -26.67
CA SER A 197 0.51 -1.45 -26.45
C SER A 197 2.00 -1.11 -26.36
N GLY A 198 2.89 -2.11 -26.50
CA GLY A 198 4.33 -1.92 -26.29
C GLY A 198 4.77 -1.85 -24.83
N GLU A 199 3.84 -2.04 -23.89
CA GLU A 199 4.09 -1.98 -22.45
C GLU A 199 4.27 -3.39 -21.85
N PRO A 200 5.02 -3.56 -20.75
CA PRO A 200 5.15 -4.86 -20.06
C PRO A 200 3.80 -5.41 -19.58
N PHE A 201 2.91 -4.53 -19.12
CA PHE A 201 1.54 -4.80 -18.69
C PHE A 201 0.73 -3.48 -18.74
N VAL A 202 -0.59 -3.54 -18.63
CA VAL A 202 -1.45 -2.35 -18.50
C VAL A 202 -2.41 -2.54 -17.32
N GLU A 203 -2.66 -1.47 -16.57
CA GLU A 203 -3.69 -1.48 -15.52
C GLU A 203 -5.09 -1.26 -16.11
N PRO A 204 -6.11 -2.01 -15.65
CA PRO A 204 -7.48 -1.70 -16.03
C PRO A 204 -7.96 -0.41 -15.35
N GLU A 205 -8.68 0.43 -16.10
CA GLU A 205 -9.34 1.63 -15.57
C GLU A 205 -10.62 1.30 -14.79
N LYS A 206 -11.16 0.10 -14.96
CA LYS A 206 -12.35 -0.38 -14.25
C LYS A 206 -12.33 -1.89 -14.06
N VAL A 207 -12.66 -2.32 -12.84
CA VAL A 207 -12.91 -3.70 -12.46
C VAL A 207 -14.36 -3.81 -11.99
N SER A 208 -15.09 -4.83 -12.43
CA SER A 208 -16.45 -5.11 -11.96
C SER A 208 -16.65 -6.61 -11.84
N GLY A 209 -16.89 -7.09 -10.61
CA GLY A 209 -16.95 -8.51 -10.30
C GLY A 209 -18.24 -8.95 -9.63
N VAL A 210 -18.53 -10.24 -9.73
CA VAL A 210 -19.59 -10.96 -9.02
C VAL A 210 -19.03 -12.28 -8.48
N ALA A 211 -19.57 -12.76 -7.36
CA ALA A 211 -19.15 -14.02 -6.75
C ALA A 211 -20.31 -14.72 -6.06
N HIS A 212 -20.22 -16.03 -5.93
CA HIS A 212 -20.97 -16.79 -4.94
C HIS A 212 -20.12 -16.92 -3.68
N LEU A 213 -20.56 -16.26 -2.60
CA LEU A 213 -19.94 -16.43 -1.30
C LEU A 213 -20.57 -17.65 -0.60
N GLY A 214 -19.72 -18.62 -0.26
CA GLY A 214 -20.11 -19.85 0.40
C GLY A 214 -20.46 -19.67 1.88
N GLN A 215 -20.71 -20.78 2.56
CA GLN A 215 -21.15 -20.77 3.98
C GLN A 215 -20.16 -20.11 4.93
N SER A 216 -18.86 -20.18 4.63
CA SER A 216 -17.80 -19.57 5.43
C SER A 216 -17.48 -18.12 5.02
N GLY A 217 -18.20 -17.57 4.04
CA GLY A 217 -18.01 -16.21 3.55
C GLY A 217 -16.81 -16.04 2.61
N VAL A 218 -16.17 -17.11 2.14
CA VAL A 218 -15.20 -17.04 1.03
C VAL A 218 -15.91 -17.15 -0.31
N ASP A 219 -15.28 -16.67 -1.38
CA ASP A 219 -15.78 -16.85 -2.74
C ASP A 219 -15.51 -18.28 -3.24
N GLU A 220 -16.57 -19.06 -3.47
CA GLU A 220 -16.43 -20.44 -3.99
C GLU A 220 -16.26 -20.46 -5.51
N TRP A 221 -16.90 -19.52 -6.20
CA TRP A 221 -16.65 -19.17 -7.59
C TRP A 221 -16.96 -17.70 -7.84
N ALA A 222 -16.22 -17.09 -8.76
CA ALA A 222 -16.34 -15.68 -9.08
C ALA A 222 -16.01 -15.41 -10.56
N SER A 223 -16.56 -14.31 -11.07
CA SER A 223 -16.18 -13.74 -12.37
C SER A 223 -16.03 -12.21 -12.27
N ALA A 224 -15.17 -11.63 -13.11
CA ALA A 224 -15.04 -10.19 -13.27
C ALA A 224 -14.80 -9.77 -14.73
N VAL A 225 -15.16 -8.53 -15.01
CA VAL A 225 -14.84 -7.83 -16.26
C VAL A 225 -13.86 -6.70 -15.95
N LEU A 226 -12.78 -6.63 -16.73
CA LEU A 226 -11.74 -5.62 -16.68
C LEU A 226 -11.82 -4.76 -17.94
N LYS A 227 -11.88 -3.44 -17.79
CA LYS A 227 -11.79 -2.49 -18.92
C LYS A 227 -10.41 -1.84 -18.91
N PHE A 228 -9.68 -1.96 -20.01
CA PHE A 228 -8.37 -1.35 -20.19
C PHE A 228 -8.45 -0.02 -20.95
N PRO A 229 -7.52 0.92 -20.72
CA PRO A 229 -7.51 2.23 -21.38
C PRO A 229 -7.29 2.14 -22.90
N ASN A 230 -6.68 1.06 -23.39
CA ASN A 230 -6.51 0.80 -24.83
C ASN A 230 -7.77 0.20 -25.50
N GLY A 231 -8.91 0.16 -24.80
CA GLY A 231 -10.20 -0.31 -25.32
C GLY A 231 -10.40 -1.82 -25.27
N ILE A 232 -9.42 -2.59 -24.77
CA ILE A 232 -9.55 -4.03 -24.56
C ILE A 232 -10.47 -4.29 -23.36
N VAL A 233 -11.28 -5.35 -23.47
CA VAL A 233 -12.08 -5.89 -22.37
C VAL A 233 -11.59 -7.28 -22.03
N ALA A 234 -11.33 -7.58 -20.76
CA ALA A 234 -11.06 -8.93 -20.31
C ALA A 234 -12.19 -9.48 -19.44
N GLU A 235 -12.54 -10.74 -19.67
CA GLU A 235 -13.44 -11.53 -18.84
C GLU A 235 -12.59 -12.57 -18.11
N VAL A 236 -12.54 -12.49 -16.78
CA VAL A 236 -11.76 -13.38 -15.92
C VAL A 236 -12.70 -14.16 -15.00
N SER A 237 -12.44 -15.44 -14.78
CA SER A 237 -13.19 -16.25 -13.81
C SER A 237 -12.29 -17.17 -12.99
N CYS A 238 -12.74 -17.47 -11.78
CA CYS A 238 -12.05 -18.40 -10.90
C CYS A 238 -13.02 -19.25 -10.07
N SER A 239 -12.58 -20.44 -9.66
CA SER A 239 -13.42 -21.32 -8.83
C SER A 239 -12.65 -22.38 -8.07
N ILE A 240 -13.13 -22.70 -6.87
CA ILE A 240 -12.73 -23.86 -6.07
C ILE A 240 -13.84 -24.95 -6.02
N MET A 241 -15.04 -24.65 -6.54
CA MET A 241 -16.23 -25.52 -6.46
C MET A 241 -16.89 -25.80 -7.82
N ALA A 242 -16.30 -25.31 -8.92
CA ALA A 242 -16.78 -25.50 -10.27
C ALA A 242 -15.59 -25.76 -11.21
N GLN A 243 -15.60 -26.92 -11.86
CA GLN A 243 -14.59 -27.27 -12.85
C GLN A 243 -14.67 -26.27 -14.02
N GLN A 244 -13.59 -25.55 -14.27
CA GLN A 244 -13.47 -24.67 -15.43
C GLN A 244 -12.71 -25.39 -16.55
N ASP A 245 -12.84 -24.86 -17.76
CA ASP A 245 -12.08 -25.27 -18.95
C ASP A 245 -10.61 -24.81 -18.90
N ASN A 246 -10.25 -23.94 -17.94
CA ASN A 246 -8.89 -23.46 -17.69
C ASN A 246 -8.18 -22.91 -18.93
N VAL A 247 -8.96 -22.31 -19.82
CA VAL A 247 -8.52 -21.91 -21.15
C VAL A 247 -8.09 -20.45 -21.17
N LEU A 248 -7.14 -20.13 -22.04
CA LEU A 248 -6.82 -18.77 -22.46
C LEU A 248 -7.34 -18.55 -23.88
N ARG A 249 -8.28 -17.61 -24.06
CA ARG A 249 -8.78 -17.17 -25.37
C ARG A 249 -8.47 -15.69 -25.58
N ILE A 250 -7.80 -15.39 -26.69
CA ILE A 250 -7.39 -14.04 -27.08
C ILE A 250 -8.08 -13.74 -28.41
N ILE A 251 -9.07 -12.85 -28.40
CA ILE A 251 -10.01 -12.65 -29.51
C ILE A 251 -9.74 -11.30 -30.17
N GLY A 252 -9.40 -11.35 -31.45
CA GLY A 252 -9.14 -10.18 -32.29
C GLY A 252 -10.15 -10.01 -33.42
N SER A 253 -9.90 -9.02 -34.27
CA SER A 253 -10.80 -8.67 -35.39
C SER A 253 -10.83 -9.70 -36.52
N GLU A 254 -9.82 -10.56 -36.63
CA GLU A 254 -9.68 -11.52 -37.73
C GLU A 254 -9.71 -12.99 -37.29
N GLY A 255 -9.72 -13.24 -35.97
CA GLY A 255 -9.66 -14.59 -35.42
C GLY A 255 -9.41 -14.60 -33.92
N ARG A 256 -9.02 -15.77 -33.40
CA ARG A 256 -8.64 -15.93 -32.00
C ARG A 256 -7.45 -16.87 -31.82
N ILE A 257 -6.69 -16.64 -30.75
CA ILE A 257 -5.77 -17.62 -30.17
C ILE A 257 -6.49 -18.34 -29.04
N GLU A 258 -6.36 -19.66 -28.98
CA GLU A 258 -6.94 -20.51 -27.93
C GLU A 258 -5.87 -21.47 -27.40
N VAL A 259 -5.75 -21.56 -26.08
CA VAL A 259 -4.82 -22.47 -25.38
C VAL A 259 -5.59 -23.15 -24.26
N GLU A 260 -5.85 -24.44 -24.42
CA GLU A 260 -6.50 -25.29 -23.41
C GLU A 260 -5.56 -25.56 -22.23
N ASP A 261 -6.13 -25.72 -21.02
CA ASP A 261 -5.40 -26.06 -19.79
C ASP A 261 -4.11 -25.24 -19.56
N PHE A 262 -4.19 -23.93 -19.81
CA PHE A 262 -3.03 -23.05 -20.01
C PHE A 262 -2.07 -22.98 -18.80
N TRP A 263 -2.58 -23.09 -17.57
CA TRP A 263 -1.81 -22.78 -16.35
C TRP A 263 -0.66 -23.74 -16.05
N PHE A 264 -0.67 -24.91 -16.67
CA PHE A 264 0.42 -25.88 -16.58
C PHE A 264 1.26 -25.95 -17.85
N ALA A 265 1.01 -25.06 -18.80
CA ALA A 265 1.69 -24.96 -20.09
C ALA A 265 1.79 -26.29 -20.84
N SER A 266 2.99 -26.85 -20.96
CA SER A 266 3.26 -28.15 -21.58
C SER A 266 3.18 -29.34 -20.61
N GLY A 267 2.94 -29.09 -19.32
CA GLY A 267 2.90 -30.07 -18.23
C GLY A 267 3.94 -29.79 -17.14
N HIS A 268 3.84 -30.49 -16.01
CA HIS A 268 4.77 -30.31 -14.87
C HIS A 268 6.22 -30.73 -15.19
N LYS A 269 6.40 -31.72 -16.07
CA LYS A 269 7.71 -32.36 -16.36
C LYS A 269 8.12 -32.19 -17.83
N GLY A 270 7.85 -31.01 -18.37
CA GLY A 270 7.99 -30.74 -19.81
C GLY A 270 6.93 -31.45 -20.64
N GLY A 271 6.97 -31.20 -21.95
CA GLY A 271 6.03 -31.73 -22.94
C GLY A 271 5.86 -30.79 -24.14
N VAL A 272 4.72 -30.92 -24.81
CA VAL A 272 4.36 -30.10 -25.97
C VAL A 272 3.20 -29.19 -25.61
N GLY A 273 3.49 -27.89 -25.48
CA GLY A 273 2.44 -26.88 -25.37
C GLY A 273 1.83 -26.62 -26.74
N LYS A 274 0.51 -26.50 -26.84
CA LYS A 274 -0.20 -26.21 -28.08
C LYS A 274 -0.85 -24.83 -28.03
N ILE A 275 -0.78 -24.10 -29.12
CA ILE A 275 -1.41 -22.79 -29.29
C ILE A 275 -2.21 -22.81 -30.59
N ASP A 276 -3.53 -22.80 -30.51
CA ASP A 276 -4.38 -22.82 -31.69
C ASP A 276 -4.72 -21.40 -32.15
N ILE A 277 -4.45 -21.10 -33.42
CA ILE A 277 -4.85 -19.87 -34.10
C ILE A 277 -6.02 -20.21 -35.01
N ILE A 278 -7.18 -19.62 -34.74
CA ILE A 278 -8.45 -19.95 -35.40
C ILE A 278 -8.97 -18.72 -36.15
N LYS A 279 -9.16 -18.83 -37.47
CA LYS A 279 -9.73 -17.80 -38.35
C LYS A 279 -10.87 -18.38 -39.18
N GLY A 280 -12.11 -18.12 -38.80
CA GLY A 280 -13.27 -18.72 -39.47
C GLY A 280 -13.26 -20.25 -39.34
N SER A 281 -13.19 -20.96 -40.47
CA SER A 281 -13.05 -22.43 -40.51
C SER A 281 -11.61 -22.92 -40.42
N ASP A 282 -10.62 -22.03 -40.57
CA ASP A 282 -9.22 -22.40 -40.61
C ASP A 282 -8.64 -22.44 -39.19
N GLN A 283 -7.94 -23.53 -38.86
CA GLN A 283 -7.24 -23.70 -37.60
C GLN A 283 -5.78 -24.09 -37.88
N GLN A 284 -4.85 -23.38 -37.22
CA GLN A 284 -3.43 -23.68 -37.23
C GLN A 284 -2.95 -23.86 -35.80
N THR A 285 -2.30 -24.99 -35.51
CA THR A 285 -1.66 -25.23 -34.21
C THR A 285 -0.18 -24.89 -34.29
N VAL A 286 0.28 -24.06 -33.34
CA VAL A 286 1.70 -23.82 -33.07
C VAL A 286 2.10 -24.67 -31.87
N GLU A 287 3.09 -25.55 -32.05
CA GLU A 287 3.63 -26.38 -30.98
C GLU A 287 4.87 -25.73 -30.37
N VAL A 288 4.95 -25.78 -29.04
CA VAL A 288 6.10 -25.33 -28.24
C VAL A 288 6.63 -26.53 -27.48
N GLN A 289 7.68 -27.16 -28.02
CA GLN A 289 8.40 -28.23 -27.35
C GLN A 289 9.25 -27.65 -26.23
N GLU A 290 9.09 -28.17 -25.02
CA GLU A 290 9.92 -27.79 -23.87
C GLU A 290 10.11 -28.97 -22.94
N ASP A 291 11.37 -29.33 -22.68
CA ASP A 291 11.73 -30.49 -21.85
C ASP A 291 11.98 -30.09 -20.38
N GLY A 292 12.13 -28.79 -20.11
CA GLY A 292 12.27 -28.21 -18.79
C GLY A 292 11.02 -28.40 -17.92
N TRP A 293 11.24 -28.59 -16.62
CA TRP A 293 10.15 -28.72 -15.66
C TRP A 293 9.57 -27.35 -15.35
N LEU A 294 8.24 -27.26 -15.22
CA LEU A 294 7.54 -25.97 -15.15
C LEU A 294 8.06 -25.05 -14.03
N TYR A 295 8.36 -25.60 -12.86
CA TYR A 295 8.83 -24.82 -11.72
C TYR A 295 10.34 -24.52 -11.79
N ALA A 296 11.11 -25.20 -12.65
CA ALA A 296 12.52 -24.86 -12.86
C ALA A 296 12.67 -23.46 -13.51
N PHE A 297 11.69 -23.01 -14.30
CA PHE A 297 11.74 -21.69 -14.96
C PHE A 297 11.75 -20.53 -13.96
N GLU A 298 10.97 -20.60 -12.88
CA GLU A 298 10.98 -19.55 -11.85
C GLU A 298 12.21 -19.60 -10.95
N VAL A 299 12.74 -20.80 -10.69
CA VAL A 299 14.04 -20.95 -10.00
C VAL A 299 15.16 -20.34 -10.85
N ASP A 300 15.18 -20.66 -12.14
CA ASP A 300 16.20 -20.18 -13.09
C ASP A 300 16.13 -18.68 -13.31
N ALA A 301 14.94 -18.12 -13.54
CA ALA A 301 14.77 -16.68 -13.67
C ALA A 301 15.15 -15.93 -12.39
N ALA A 302 14.83 -16.46 -11.22
CA ALA A 302 15.23 -15.85 -9.95
C ALA A 302 16.75 -15.94 -9.76
N GLY A 303 17.35 -17.10 -10.04
CA GLY A 303 18.81 -17.29 -9.96
C GLY A 303 19.58 -16.36 -10.90
N ASP A 304 19.07 -16.14 -12.10
CA ASP A 304 19.66 -15.22 -13.07
C ASP A 304 19.50 -13.76 -12.66
N ALA A 305 18.33 -13.36 -12.12
CA ALA A 305 18.12 -12.03 -11.56
C ALA A 305 19.06 -11.75 -10.37
N ILE A 306 19.17 -12.69 -9.43
CA ILE A 306 20.06 -12.60 -8.26
C ILE A 306 21.51 -12.40 -8.70
N ARG A 307 22.01 -13.24 -9.63
CA ARG A 307 23.39 -13.13 -10.12
C ARG A 307 23.65 -11.84 -10.89
N ALA A 308 22.63 -11.31 -11.58
CA ALA A 308 22.71 -10.03 -12.25
C ALA A 308 22.56 -8.81 -11.30
N GLY A 309 22.43 -9.03 -9.98
CA GLY A 309 22.19 -7.96 -9.00
C GLY A 309 20.86 -7.25 -9.19
N LYS A 310 19.85 -7.95 -9.73
CA LYS A 310 18.49 -7.44 -9.93
C LYS A 310 17.61 -7.81 -8.75
N SER A 311 16.71 -6.91 -8.38
CA SER A 311 15.81 -7.07 -7.22
C SER A 311 14.47 -7.74 -7.57
N GLU A 312 14.17 -7.91 -8.86
CA GLU A 312 12.89 -8.43 -9.36
C GLU A 312 13.09 -9.23 -10.65
N PHE A 313 12.04 -9.91 -11.12
CA PHE A 313 12.08 -10.69 -12.35
C PHE A 313 12.20 -9.81 -13.60
N ALA A 314 12.88 -10.34 -14.62
CA ALA A 314 12.82 -9.78 -15.97
C ALA A 314 11.49 -10.14 -16.66
N TYR A 315 11.05 -9.27 -17.58
CA TYR A 315 9.91 -9.55 -18.46
C TYR A 315 10.10 -10.88 -19.24
N PRO A 316 9.07 -11.72 -19.40
CA PRO A 316 7.66 -11.52 -19.01
C PRO A 316 7.28 -11.98 -17.59
N GLY A 317 8.27 -12.28 -16.74
CA GLY A 317 8.06 -12.54 -15.31
C GLY A 317 7.44 -11.33 -14.59
N MET A 318 6.94 -11.58 -13.38
CA MET A 318 6.25 -10.56 -12.59
C MET A 318 7.24 -9.58 -11.99
N SER A 319 7.30 -8.35 -12.52
CA SER A 319 7.93 -7.23 -11.84
C SER A 319 7.15 -6.85 -10.57
N TRP A 320 7.76 -6.10 -9.65
CA TRP A 320 7.07 -5.58 -8.46
C TRP A 320 5.83 -4.77 -8.83
N ALA A 321 5.93 -3.93 -9.85
CA ALA A 321 4.80 -3.14 -10.34
C ALA A 321 3.68 -4.02 -10.91
N ASP A 322 4.04 -5.10 -11.61
CA ASP A 322 3.06 -6.07 -12.15
C ASP A 322 2.35 -6.83 -11.02
N SER A 323 3.09 -7.34 -10.03
CA SER A 323 2.54 -7.99 -8.83
C SER A 323 1.61 -7.07 -8.04
N LEU A 324 2.02 -5.81 -7.80
CA LEU A 324 1.18 -4.82 -7.13
C LEU A 324 -0.11 -4.55 -7.90
N GLY A 325 -0.04 -4.35 -9.22
CA GLY A 325 -1.24 -4.13 -10.02
C GLY A 325 -2.15 -5.35 -10.12
N ASN A 326 -1.59 -6.56 -10.13
CA ASN A 326 -2.36 -7.80 -10.11
C ASN A 326 -3.17 -7.89 -8.82
N LEU A 327 -2.54 -7.62 -7.68
CA LEU A 327 -3.19 -7.53 -6.37
C LEU A 327 -4.21 -6.39 -6.32
N ARG A 328 -3.95 -5.21 -6.90
CA ARG A 328 -4.93 -4.11 -6.95
C ARG A 328 -6.21 -4.50 -7.70
N VAL A 329 -6.10 -5.30 -8.75
CA VAL A 329 -7.26 -5.82 -9.47
C VAL A 329 -8.01 -6.84 -8.61
N MET A 330 -7.29 -7.76 -7.95
CA MET A 330 -7.91 -8.70 -7.02
C MET A 330 -8.59 -7.99 -5.84
N ASP A 331 -7.97 -6.96 -5.25
CA ASP A 331 -8.53 -6.13 -4.17
C ASP A 331 -9.84 -5.44 -4.62
N GLN A 332 -9.86 -4.87 -5.83
CA GLN A 332 -11.08 -4.28 -6.41
C GLN A 332 -12.16 -5.33 -6.69
N TRP A 333 -11.78 -6.54 -7.11
CA TRP A 333 -12.71 -7.64 -7.33
C TRP A 333 -13.34 -8.10 -6.02
N ARG A 334 -12.52 -8.36 -4.98
CA ARG A 334 -12.99 -8.69 -3.63
C ARG A 334 -13.92 -7.61 -3.08
N HIS A 335 -13.54 -6.34 -3.23
CA HIS A 335 -14.37 -5.21 -2.81
C HIS A 335 -15.72 -5.18 -3.54
N SER A 336 -15.75 -5.43 -4.85
CA SER A 336 -16.98 -5.45 -5.65
C SER A 336 -17.99 -6.50 -5.18
N VAL A 337 -17.52 -7.57 -4.53
CA VAL A 337 -18.37 -8.67 -4.05
C VAL A 337 -18.57 -8.65 -2.53
N GLY A 338 -18.07 -7.62 -1.83
CA GLY A 338 -18.18 -7.50 -0.38
C GLY A 338 -17.37 -8.53 0.41
N LEU A 339 -16.31 -9.09 -0.19
CA LEU A 339 -15.45 -10.07 0.48
C LEU A 339 -14.37 -9.37 1.32
N GLU A 340 -14.41 -9.62 2.63
CA GLU A 340 -13.38 -9.24 3.59
C GLU A 340 -12.97 -10.48 4.39
N TYR A 341 -11.67 -10.67 4.61
CA TYR A 341 -11.18 -11.79 5.40
C TYR A 341 -11.07 -11.42 6.87
N GLY A 342 -11.37 -12.36 7.77
CA GLY A 342 -11.29 -12.17 9.22
C GLY A 342 -9.91 -11.71 9.65
N VAL A 343 -8.85 -12.24 9.04
CA VAL A 343 -7.44 -11.84 9.24
C VAL A 343 -7.09 -10.44 8.74
N GLU A 344 -7.97 -9.76 8.03
CA GLU A 344 -7.81 -8.35 7.64
C GLU A 344 -8.51 -7.39 8.62
N THR A 345 -9.35 -7.92 9.52
CA THR A 345 -10.11 -7.14 10.51
C THR A 345 -9.33 -6.89 11.79
N ALA A 346 -9.65 -5.81 12.49
CA ALA A 346 -9.07 -5.47 13.80
C ALA A 346 -9.25 -6.55 14.87
N ALA A 347 -10.28 -7.39 14.74
CA ALA A 347 -10.56 -8.46 15.70
C ALA A 347 -9.52 -9.60 15.67
N LYS A 348 -8.85 -9.82 14.52
CA LYS A 348 -7.87 -10.92 14.36
C LYS A 348 -6.48 -10.43 13.96
N ARG A 349 -6.38 -9.34 13.20
CA ARG A 349 -5.10 -8.70 12.88
C ARG A 349 -4.68 -7.85 14.06
N VAL A 350 -4.17 -8.47 15.14
CA VAL A 350 -3.76 -7.81 16.40
C VAL A 350 -2.26 -7.57 16.53
N LEU A 351 -1.47 -8.14 15.63
CA LEU A 351 -0.02 -7.99 15.54
C LEU A 351 0.32 -7.14 14.31
N ASN A 352 1.54 -6.61 14.26
CA ASN A 352 2.05 -5.95 13.05
C ASN A 352 2.26 -6.99 11.92
N ILE A 353 2.67 -6.52 10.73
CA ILE A 353 2.85 -7.38 9.55
C ILE A 353 3.95 -8.45 9.74
N THR A 354 4.86 -8.28 10.70
CA THR A 354 5.89 -9.27 11.04
C THR A 354 5.48 -10.21 12.18
N GLY A 355 4.21 -10.20 12.58
CA GLY A 355 3.70 -11.09 13.63
C GLY A 355 4.22 -10.72 15.03
N GLU A 356 4.59 -9.46 15.23
CA GLU A 356 5.10 -8.93 16.50
C GLU A 356 4.11 -7.95 17.13
N LYS A 357 4.24 -7.73 18.44
CA LYS A 357 3.45 -6.71 19.13
C LYS A 357 3.94 -5.33 18.73
N VAL A 358 3.01 -4.45 18.43
CA VAL A 358 3.29 -3.03 18.19
C VAL A 358 3.72 -2.38 19.49
N VAL A 359 4.87 -1.72 19.47
CA VAL A 359 5.47 -1.04 20.62
C VAL A 359 5.94 0.36 20.23
N ALA A 360 5.93 1.30 21.16
CA ALA A 360 6.36 2.67 20.88
C ALA A 360 7.85 2.74 20.54
N GLY A 361 8.19 3.42 19.44
CA GLY A 361 9.57 3.79 19.11
C GLY A 361 10.04 5.09 19.74
N ASN A 362 11.24 5.51 19.36
CA ASN A 362 11.87 6.75 19.83
C ASN A 362 12.62 7.55 18.75
N ALA A 363 12.52 7.16 17.48
CA ALA A 363 13.25 7.80 16.38
C ALA A 363 12.63 9.14 15.96
N VAL A 364 11.30 9.26 15.96
CA VAL A 364 10.60 10.51 15.63
C VAL A 364 10.73 11.50 16.78
N PRO A 365 11.36 12.69 16.58
CA PRO A 365 11.49 13.69 17.62
C PRO A 365 10.13 14.18 18.12
N LYS A 366 10.07 14.54 19.41
CA LYS A 366 8.88 15.09 20.06
C LYS A 366 9.16 16.51 20.55
N ARG A 367 8.11 17.32 20.63
CA ARG A 367 8.13 18.68 21.16
C ARG A 367 7.00 18.90 22.15
N SER A 368 7.22 19.78 23.12
CA SER A 368 6.15 20.32 23.94
C SER A 368 5.35 21.33 23.11
N ILE A 369 4.03 21.17 23.09
CA ILE A 369 3.10 22.13 22.50
C ILE A 369 2.34 22.77 23.66
N PRO A 370 2.36 24.11 23.82
CA PRO A 370 1.62 24.79 24.88
C PRO A 370 0.15 24.36 24.91
N GLY A 371 -0.33 24.00 26.09
CA GLY A 371 -1.70 23.51 26.32
C GLY A 371 -1.91 22.01 26.10
N LEU A 372 -0.93 21.26 25.57
CA LEU A 372 -0.96 19.80 25.62
C LEU A 372 -0.32 19.29 26.92
N SER A 373 -0.91 18.24 27.50
CA SER A 373 -0.42 17.59 28.71
C SER A 373 0.77 16.66 28.49
N LYS A 374 1.09 16.35 27.22
CA LYS A 374 2.15 15.42 26.82
C LYS A 374 2.90 15.93 25.59
N PRO A 375 4.18 15.53 25.40
CA PRO A 375 4.91 15.82 24.16
C PRO A 375 4.26 15.15 22.95
N ALA A 376 4.24 15.87 21.83
CA ALA A 376 3.74 15.38 20.55
C ALA A 376 4.89 15.27 19.53
N SER A 377 4.82 14.32 18.61
CA SER A 377 5.77 14.22 17.51
C SER A 377 5.82 15.52 16.70
N VAL A 378 7.00 15.88 16.20
CA VAL A 378 7.22 17.11 15.40
C VAL A 378 6.47 17.09 14.06
N VAL A 379 5.99 15.92 13.65
CA VAL A 379 5.10 15.67 12.51
C VAL A 379 3.81 15.02 13.00
N ALA A 380 2.71 15.23 12.28
CA ALA A 380 1.45 14.56 12.50
C ALA A 380 1.14 13.61 11.33
N LEU A 381 0.66 12.40 11.62
CA LEU A 381 0.19 11.47 10.60
C LEU A 381 -1.24 11.82 10.20
N GLY A 382 -1.42 12.28 8.96
CA GLY A 382 -2.71 12.58 8.34
C GLY A 382 -3.47 11.31 7.98
N PHE A 383 -4.67 11.13 8.52
CA PHE A 383 -5.45 9.90 8.41
C PHE A 383 -6.72 10.05 7.56
N GLU A 384 -6.63 10.75 6.43
CA GLU A 384 -7.79 11.14 5.62
C GLU A 384 -8.40 9.99 4.77
N PHE A 385 -7.56 9.14 4.17
CA PHE A 385 -8.01 8.13 3.21
C PHE A 385 -7.28 6.79 3.39
N PHE A 386 -7.99 5.81 3.96
CA PHE A 386 -7.60 4.41 3.92
C PHE A 386 -8.83 3.55 3.57
N PRO A 387 -8.69 2.56 2.67
CA PRO A 387 -9.84 1.79 2.22
C PRO A 387 -10.36 0.81 3.28
N ASN A 388 -9.51 0.28 4.16
CA ASN A 388 -9.87 -0.71 5.19
C ASN A 388 -8.85 -0.75 6.33
N PHE A 389 -9.13 -1.55 7.37
CA PHE A 389 -8.26 -1.69 8.53
C PHE A 389 -6.87 -2.25 8.17
N ALA A 390 -6.82 -3.33 7.39
CA ALA A 390 -5.57 -3.99 7.01
C ALA A 390 -4.55 -3.02 6.39
N SER A 391 -4.96 -2.27 5.37
CA SER A 391 -4.11 -1.27 4.70
C SER A 391 -3.67 -0.14 5.64
N ALA A 392 -4.58 0.38 6.46
CA ALA A 392 -4.29 1.48 7.36
C ALA A 392 -3.33 1.09 8.49
N SER A 393 -3.53 -0.11 9.05
CA SER A 393 -2.76 -0.62 10.18
C SER A 393 -1.26 -0.62 9.91
N LEU A 394 -0.83 -0.86 8.66
CA LEU A 394 0.58 -0.83 8.28
C LEU A 394 1.25 0.52 8.57
N THR A 395 0.63 1.62 8.12
CA THR A 395 1.17 2.97 8.31
C THR A 395 1.05 3.44 9.77
N LEU A 396 -0.03 3.06 10.46
CA LEU A 396 -0.23 3.39 11.88
C LEU A 396 0.78 2.66 12.77
N ASP A 397 0.94 1.34 12.57
CA ASP A 397 1.92 0.49 13.26
C ASP A 397 3.32 1.09 13.03
N THR A 398 3.71 1.31 11.76
CA THR A 398 5.03 1.84 11.40
C THR A 398 5.31 3.23 12.01
N PHE A 399 4.33 4.14 11.99
CA PHE A 399 4.53 5.48 12.55
C PHE A 399 4.72 5.45 14.07
N TYR A 400 3.92 4.63 14.76
CA TYR A 400 4.03 4.46 16.21
C TYR A 400 5.32 3.73 16.61
N GLU A 401 5.71 2.69 15.87
CA GLU A 401 6.97 1.95 16.05
C GLU A 401 8.20 2.81 15.71
N ALA A 402 8.07 3.84 14.88
CA ALA A 402 9.09 4.87 14.70
C ALA A 402 9.13 5.90 15.86
N GLY A 403 8.13 5.92 16.73
CA GLY A 403 8.00 6.85 17.86
C GLY A 403 7.08 8.04 17.61
N GLY A 404 6.42 8.08 16.46
CA GLY A 404 5.35 9.03 16.15
C GLY A 404 4.17 8.83 17.09
N ASN A 405 3.58 9.92 17.57
CA ASN A 405 2.44 9.82 18.48
C ASN A 405 1.36 10.88 18.25
N LEU A 406 1.44 11.65 17.16
CA LEU A 406 0.44 12.65 16.81
C LEU A 406 -0.34 12.23 15.56
N PHE A 407 -1.65 12.07 15.71
CA PHE A 407 -2.52 11.56 14.66
C PHE A 407 -3.63 12.55 14.35
N ASP A 408 -3.86 12.79 13.05
CA ASP A 408 -4.85 13.73 12.55
C ASP A 408 -6.06 13.01 11.97
N THR A 409 -7.19 13.11 12.68
CA THR A 409 -8.47 12.54 12.29
C THR A 409 -9.52 13.64 12.13
N ALA A 410 -10.65 13.32 11.50
CA ALA A 410 -11.77 14.24 11.39
C ALA A 410 -13.09 13.49 11.20
N TYR A 411 -14.17 14.09 11.71
CA TYR A 411 -15.53 13.59 11.63
C TYR A 411 -15.98 13.20 10.20
N VAL A 412 -15.49 13.94 9.20
CA VAL A 412 -15.88 13.80 7.79
C VAL A 412 -14.97 12.87 6.97
N TYR A 413 -13.78 12.51 7.48
CA TYR A 413 -12.81 11.74 6.70
C TYR A 413 -13.32 10.32 6.44
N GLY A 414 -13.40 9.94 5.17
CA GLY A 414 -13.99 8.66 4.74
C GLY A 414 -15.42 8.44 5.26
N ALA A 415 -16.21 9.52 5.41
CA ALA A 415 -17.53 9.47 6.05
C ALA A 415 -17.53 8.88 7.47
N GLY A 416 -16.44 9.12 8.23
CA GLY A 416 -16.25 8.61 9.59
C GLY A 416 -15.52 7.28 9.66
N LYS A 417 -15.35 6.57 8.54
CA LYS A 417 -14.70 5.26 8.51
C LYS A 417 -13.27 5.30 9.07
N THR A 418 -12.54 6.37 8.79
CA THR A 418 -11.15 6.52 9.24
C THR A 418 -11.05 6.70 10.76
N GLU A 419 -11.95 7.45 11.40
CA GLU A 419 -12.01 7.51 12.87
C GLU A 419 -12.28 6.14 13.48
N SER A 420 -13.19 5.36 12.89
CA SER A 420 -13.48 4.00 13.33
C SER A 420 -12.26 3.08 13.21
N ILE A 421 -11.56 3.14 12.06
CA ILE A 421 -10.32 2.36 11.84
C ILE A 421 -9.25 2.75 12.88
N PHE A 422 -9.09 4.05 13.16
CA PHE A 422 -8.14 4.51 14.17
C PHE A 422 -8.50 3.99 15.57
N GLY A 423 -9.78 4.08 15.95
CA GLY A 423 -10.31 3.53 17.21
C GLY A 423 -10.07 2.03 17.33
N ASP A 424 -10.35 1.29 16.27
CA ASP A 424 -10.04 -0.15 16.15
C ASP A 424 -8.54 -0.43 16.27
N TRP A 425 -7.68 0.42 15.70
CA TRP A 425 -6.24 0.22 15.69
C TRP A 425 -5.65 0.34 17.09
N HIS A 426 -5.83 1.47 17.79
CA HIS A 426 -5.18 1.64 19.10
C HIS A 426 -5.73 0.64 20.12
N THR A 427 -7.01 0.29 20.05
CA THR A 427 -7.61 -0.73 20.93
C THR A 427 -7.13 -2.15 20.62
N SER A 428 -7.11 -2.57 19.35
CA SER A 428 -6.64 -3.92 18.98
C SER A 428 -5.14 -4.12 19.22
N ARG A 429 -4.33 -3.06 19.10
CA ARG A 429 -2.90 -3.09 19.39
C ARG A 429 -2.55 -2.92 20.87
N ASN A 430 -3.51 -2.55 21.71
CA ASN A 430 -3.28 -2.12 23.09
C ASN A 430 -2.32 -0.92 23.20
N VAL A 431 -2.40 0.02 22.25
CA VAL A 431 -1.66 1.28 22.31
C VAL A 431 -2.31 2.16 23.37
N PRO A 432 -1.59 2.58 24.43
CA PRO A 432 -2.20 3.34 25.50
C PRO A 432 -2.65 4.72 25.01
N ARG A 433 -3.92 5.07 25.27
CA ARG A 433 -4.51 6.35 24.83
C ARG A 433 -3.76 7.55 25.40
N GLU A 434 -3.17 7.42 26.57
CA GLU A 434 -2.33 8.40 27.25
C GLU A 434 -0.99 8.66 26.55
N GLU A 435 -0.49 7.77 25.69
CA GLU A 435 0.77 7.95 24.97
C GLU A 435 0.61 8.65 23.62
N ILE A 436 -0.59 8.60 23.05
CA ILE A 436 -0.93 9.22 21.77
C ILE A 436 -1.62 10.57 21.96
N VAL A 437 -1.43 11.44 20.96
CA VAL A 437 -2.08 12.74 20.80
C VAL A 437 -3.00 12.63 19.59
N VAL A 438 -4.30 12.79 19.83
CA VAL A 438 -5.34 12.68 18.80
C VAL A 438 -5.89 14.05 18.52
N ILE A 439 -5.79 14.47 17.26
CA ILE A 439 -6.47 15.63 16.71
C ILE A 439 -7.81 15.16 16.17
N GLY A 440 -8.91 15.72 16.68
CA GLY A 440 -10.23 15.58 16.07
C GLY A 440 -10.65 16.86 15.34
N LYS A 441 -11.56 16.73 14.36
CA LYS A 441 -12.15 17.90 13.67
C LYS A 441 -13.63 17.70 13.40
N GLY A 442 -14.44 18.71 13.70
CA GLY A 442 -15.88 18.73 13.41
C GLY A 442 -16.36 20.11 12.97
N ALA A 443 -17.67 20.35 12.89
CA ALA A 443 -18.26 21.55 12.31
C ALA A 443 -17.75 21.83 10.89
N HIS A 444 -17.86 20.84 9.99
CA HIS A 444 -17.56 21.00 8.56
C HIS A 444 -18.81 21.43 7.77
N SER A 445 -18.63 22.26 6.73
CA SER A 445 -19.71 22.65 5.83
C SER A 445 -20.39 21.44 5.16
N PRO A 446 -21.73 21.45 4.98
CA PRO A 446 -22.67 22.55 5.27
C PRO A 446 -23.12 22.65 6.73
N LEU A 447 -22.76 21.69 7.61
CA LEU A 447 -23.18 21.65 9.01
C LEU A 447 -22.15 22.32 9.95
N CYS A 448 -21.78 23.55 9.61
CA CYS A 448 -20.83 24.36 10.38
C CYS A 448 -21.58 25.34 11.30
N TYR A 449 -22.07 24.83 12.43
CA TYR A 449 -22.83 25.60 13.42
C TYR A 449 -22.39 25.23 14.85
N PRO A 450 -22.51 26.14 15.84
CA PRO A 450 -22.08 25.90 17.22
C PRO A 450 -22.72 24.66 17.86
N ASP A 451 -24.01 24.41 17.60
CA ASP A 451 -24.75 23.27 18.18
C ASP A 451 -24.34 21.92 17.56
N MET A 452 -23.66 21.92 16.42
CA MET A 452 -23.15 20.71 15.78
C MET A 452 -21.83 20.24 16.39
N ILE A 453 -21.07 21.11 17.06
CA ILE A 453 -19.77 20.78 17.66
C ILE A 453 -19.89 19.60 18.61
N ALA A 454 -20.80 19.70 19.59
CA ALA A 454 -20.98 18.66 20.60
C ALA A 454 -21.49 17.35 20.00
N LYS A 455 -22.41 17.41 19.02
CA LYS A 455 -23.01 16.23 18.37
C LYS A 455 -21.98 15.47 17.54
N GLN A 456 -21.16 16.18 16.78
CA GLN A 456 -20.13 15.57 15.94
C GLN A 456 -18.97 15.05 16.79
N LEU A 457 -18.56 15.78 17.83
CA LEU A 457 -17.54 15.30 18.77
C LEU A 457 -17.99 14.02 19.47
N ASP A 458 -19.26 13.91 19.88
CA ASP A 458 -19.81 12.69 20.49
C ASP A 458 -19.63 11.45 19.58
N GLN A 459 -20.01 11.59 18.31
CA GLN A 459 -19.83 10.52 17.32
C GLN A 459 -18.35 10.23 17.01
N SER A 460 -17.52 11.27 16.92
CA SER A 460 -16.07 11.10 16.74
C SER A 460 -15.46 10.31 17.90
N LEU A 461 -15.81 10.63 19.15
CA LEU A 461 -15.31 9.95 20.34
C LEU A 461 -15.75 8.48 20.39
N GLU A 462 -16.99 8.18 20.01
CA GLU A 462 -17.48 6.80 19.86
C GLU A 462 -16.64 6.01 18.85
N ARG A 463 -16.45 6.56 17.64
CA ARG A 463 -15.65 5.92 16.57
C ARG A 463 -14.18 5.77 16.95
N LEU A 464 -13.59 6.80 17.54
CA LEU A 464 -12.21 6.81 18.02
C LEU A 464 -12.04 5.92 19.27
N LYS A 465 -13.11 5.38 19.85
CA LYS A 465 -13.10 4.56 21.07
C LYS A 465 -12.35 5.22 22.22
N THR A 466 -12.62 6.49 22.46
CA THR A 466 -12.01 7.28 23.52
C THR A 466 -13.00 8.33 24.04
N ASP A 467 -12.81 8.80 25.26
CA ASP A 467 -13.64 9.82 25.91
C ASP A 467 -13.12 11.25 25.69
N TYR A 468 -11.96 11.42 25.03
CA TYR A 468 -11.40 12.74 24.73
C TYR A 468 -10.52 12.80 23.48
N VAL A 469 -10.37 14.01 22.95
CA VAL A 469 -9.30 14.40 22.01
C VAL A 469 -8.31 15.34 22.69
N ASP A 470 -7.06 15.31 22.24
CA ASP A 470 -6.00 16.19 22.77
C ASP A 470 -6.03 17.55 22.06
N VAL A 471 -6.36 17.56 20.77
CA VAL A 471 -6.56 18.78 19.98
C VAL A 471 -7.90 18.68 19.27
N TYR A 472 -8.66 19.77 19.22
CA TYR A 472 -9.89 19.81 18.43
C TYR A 472 -9.96 21.04 17.53
N PHE A 473 -10.19 20.82 16.23
CA PHE A 473 -10.42 21.92 15.30
C PHE A 473 -11.87 21.99 14.86
N MET A 474 -12.37 23.21 14.75
CA MET A 474 -13.48 23.48 13.84
C MET A 474 -12.95 23.36 12.41
N HIS A 475 -13.48 22.42 11.65
CA HIS A 475 -12.92 21.99 10.38
C HIS A 475 -13.10 23.04 9.26
N ARG A 476 -14.12 23.90 9.38
CA ARG A 476 -14.35 25.08 8.56
C ARG A 476 -14.82 26.24 9.45
N ASP A 477 -14.87 27.45 8.89
CA ASP A 477 -15.56 28.60 9.50
C ASP A 477 -16.93 28.83 8.85
N ASN A 478 -17.83 29.41 9.63
CA ASN A 478 -19.08 29.97 9.14
C ASN A 478 -19.15 31.42 9.60
N THR A 479 -18.75 32.33 8.70
CA THR A 479 -18.65 33.77 8.99
C THR A 479 -20.01 34.44 9.18
N ASN A 480 -21.12 33.75 8.90
CA ASN A 480 -22.47 34.26 9.16
C ASN A 480 -22.88 34.10 10.64
N VAL A 481 -22.11 33.33 11.43
CA VAL A 481 -22.34 33.14 12.86
C VAL A 481 -21.27 33.93 13.62
N PRO A 482 -21.64 34.70 14.67
CA PRO A 482 -20.66 35.37 15.53
C PRO A 482 -19.63 34.41 16.11
N VAL A 483 -18.34 34.79 16.11
CA VAL A 483 -17.26 33.88 16.57
C VAL A 483 -17.44 33.45 18.02
N GLY A 484 -18.02 34.32 18.84
CA GLY A 484 -18.25 34.07 20.25
C GLY A 484 -19.14 32.85 20.50
N GLU A 485 -20.12 32.58 19.63
CA GLU A 485 -20.97 31.39 19.78
C GLU A 485 -20.19 30.09 19.58
N PHE A 486 -19.20 30.10 18.68
CA PHE A 486 -18.29 28.96 18.52
C PHE A 486 -17.33 28.81 19.70
N VAL A 487 -16.77 29.92 20.19
CA VAL A 487 -15.93 29.91 21.40
C VAL A 487 -16.71 29.34 22.59
N ASP A 488 -17.98 29.71 22.73
CA ASP A 488 -18.87 29.23 23.79
C ASP A 488 -19.10 27.72 23.71
N ALA A 489 -19.38 27.21 22.52
CA ALA A 489 -19.54 25.79 22.28
C ALA A 489 -18.25 25.01 22.58
N MET A 490 -17.09 25.50 22.13
CA MET A 490 -15.81 24.83 22.35
C MET A 490 -15.39 24.86 23.83
N ASP A 491 -15.56 25.98 24.52
CA ASP A 491 -15.31 26.13 25.96
C ASP A 491 -16.19 25.17 26.80
N ALA A 492 -17.44 24.96 26.41
CA ALA A 492 -18.31 23.97 27.04
C ALA A 492 -17.76 22.54 26.92
N GLU A 493 -17.16 22.19 25.78
CA GLU A 493 -16.55 20.88 25.55
C GLU A 493 -15.22 20.69 26.28
N VAL A 494 -14.43 21.76 26.42
CA VAL A 494 -13.25 21.79 27.30
C VAL A 494 -13.67 21.57 28.76
N LYS A 495 -14.69 22.27 29.25
CA LYS A 495 -15.22 22.11 30.63
C LYS A 495 -15.77 20.72 30.91
N ARG A 496 -16.31 20.04 29.88
CA ARG A 496 -16.74 18.63 29.95
C ARG A 496 -15.59 17.64 29.93
N GLY A 497 -14.35 18.08 29.67
CA GLY A 497 -13.17 17.23 29.60
C GLY A 497 -13.07 16.37 28.32
N ARG A 498 -13.91 16.66 27.32
CA ARG A 498 -13.91 15.98 26.01
C ARG A 498 -12.83 16.52 25.07
N ILE A 499 -12.40 17.77 25.30
CA ILE A 499 -11.20 18.37 24.72
C ILE A 499 -10.23 18.62 25.88
N ARG A 500 -9.14 17.86 25.97
CA ARG A 500 -8.21 17.92 27.11
C ARG A 500 -6.98 18.81 26.90
N GLY A 501 -6.69 19.17 25.66
CA GLY A 501 -5.60 20.10 25.33
C GLY A 501 -6.12 21.39 24.71
N ILE A 502 -5.65 21.71 23.52
CA ILE A 502 -5.96 22.97 22.84
C ILE A 502 -7.05 22.80 21.78
N PHE A 503 -7.73 23.90 21.45
CA PHE A 503 -8.64 23.92 20.31
C PHE A 503 -8.40 25.12 19.40
N GLY A 504 -8.96 25.08 18.20
CA GLY A 504 -8.98 26.24 17.33
C GLY A 504 -9.64 26.00 15.97
N GLY A 505 -9.19 26.74 14.96
CA GLY A 505 -9.79 26.76 13.63
C GLY A 505 -8.94 26.09 12.56
N SER A 506 -9.56 25.24 11.75
CA SER A 506 -9.02 24.76 10.48
C SER A 506 -9.60 25.59 9.34
N ASN A 507 -8.72 26.17 8.52
CA ASN A 507 -9.09 27.11 7.46
C ASN A 507 -9.73 28.40 7.98
N TRP A 508 -9.23 28.91 9.10
CA TRP A 508 -9.67 30.19 9.69
C TRP A 508 -8.72 31.32 9.29
N THR A 509 -9.25 32.55 9.18
CA THR A 509 -8.42 33.74 8.94
C THR A 509 -7.76 34.23 10.23
N ARG A 510 -6.72 35.07 10.11
CA ARG A 510 -6.05 35.69 11.27
C ARG A 510 -7.02 36.55 12.06
N GLU A 511 -7.83 37.32 11.34
CA GLU A 511 -8.78 38.27 11.90
C GLU A 511 -9.84 37.52 12.71
N ARG A 512 -10.32 36.38 12.18
CA ARG A 512 -11.26 35.51 12.88
C ARG A 512 -10.65 34.91 14.16
N MET A 513 -9.39 34.47 14.10
CA MET A 513 -8.68 33.97 15.29
C MET A 513 -8.50 35.05 16.36
N ASP A 514 -8.08 36.26 15.98
CA ASP A 514 -7.91 37.39 16.92
C ASP A 514 -9.27 37.82 17.53
N GLU A 515 -10.34 37.83 16.74
CA GLU A 515 -11.71 38.07 17.22
C GLU A 515 -12.12 37.04 18.27
N ALA A 516 -11.88 35.75 17.99
CA ALA A 516 -12.19 34.65 18.89
C ALA A 516 -11.41 34.72 20.21
N ALA A 517 -10.10 34.99 20.12
CA ALA A 517 -9.23 35.14 21.28
C ALA A 517 -9.66 36.34 22.15
N THR A 518 -9.98 37.48 21.52
CA THR A 518 -10.47 38.67 22.21
C THR A 518 -11.78 38.40 22.94
N TYR A 519 -12.72 37.72 22.27
CA TYR A 519 -13.99 37.33 22.88
C TYR A 519 -13.78 36.38 24.07
N ALA A 520 -12.95 35.35 23.92
CA ALA A 520 -12.67 34.39 24.99
C ALA A 520 -12.07 35.09 26.23
N GLN A 521 -11.08 35.97 26.02
CA GLN A 521 -10.46 36.74 27.09
C GLN A 521 -11.48 37.64 27.80
N LYS A 522 -12.29 38.38 27.04
CA LYS A 522 -13.31 39.30 27.60
C LYS A 522 -14.35 38.55 28.46
N ASN A 523 -14.66 37.31 28.11
CA ASN A 523 -15.72 36.52 28.76
C ASN A 523 -15.18 35.43 29.72
N GLY A 524 -13.87 35.39 29.99
CA GLY A 524 -13.27 34.41 30.91
C GLY A 524 -13.41 32.95 30.43
N LYS A 525 -13.32 32.71 29.12
CA LYS A 525 -13.44 31.39 28.49
C LYS A 525 -12.09 30.88 28.01
N ALA A 526 -11.99 29.58 27.77
CA ALA A 526 -10.85 29.01 27.07
C ALA A 526 -10.71 29.66 25.68
N ALA A 527 -9.54 30.19 25.37
CA ALA A 527 -9.27 30.83 24.09
C ALA A 527 -8.78 29.79 23.06
N PRO A 528 -9.15 29.95 21.77
CA PRO A 528 -8.55 29.14 20.72
C PRO A 528 -7.04 29.40 20.65
N ALA A 529 -6.27 28.33 20.60
CA ALA A 529 -4.82 28.34 20.75
C ALA A 529 -4.10 27.47 19.70
N ALA A 530 -4.79 27.08 18.61
CA ALA A 530 -4.21 26.33 17.51
C ALA A 530 -4.85 26.70 16.15
N LEU A 531 -4.11 26.50 15.08
CA LEU A 531 -4.59 26.58 13.70
C LEU A 531 -4.37 25.26 12.97
N SER A 532 -5.18 25.00 11.94
CA SER A 532 -4.94 23.94 10.96
C SER A 532 -5.13 24.49 9.55
N ASN A 533 -4.24 25.38 9.12
CA ASN A 533 -4.24 26.01 7.78
C ASN A 533 -3.13 25.41 6.91
N ASN A 534 -3.24 25.56 5.58
CA ASN A 534 -2.15 25.13 4.70
C ASN A 534 -0.90 25.95 4.98
N PHE A 535 0.25 25.28 5.01
CA PHE A 535 1.56 25.92 5.01
C PHE A 535 2.58 24.96 4.42
N SER A 536 3.27 25.41 3.38
CA SER A 536 4.27 24.63 2.64
C SER A 536 5.31 25.56 2.03
N LEU A 537 6.43 24.99 1.55
CA LEU A 537 7.43 25.75 0.80
C LEU A 537 6.84 26.32 -0.50
N ALA A 538 6.11 25.50 -1.26
CA ALA A 538 5.29 25.99 -2.37
C ALA A 538 4.06 26.72 -1.80
N GLU A 539 3.72 27.88 -2.35
CA GLU A 539 2.51 28.61 -2.01
C GLU A 539 1.30 28.01 -2.74
N MET A 540 0.22 27.76 -2.00
CA MET A 540 -1.07 27.36 -2.56
C MET A 540 -1.71 28.58 -3.23
N LEU A 541 -1.72 28.62 -4.57
CA LEU A 541 -2.18 29.77 -5.35
C LEU A 541 -3.71 29.82 -5.43
N ASP A 542 -4.31 28.66 -5.62
CA ASP A 542 -5.75 28.45 -5.66
C ASP A 542 -6.10 27.37 -4.62
N PRO A 543 -7.07 27.60 -3.72
CA PRO A 543 -7.49 26.59 -2.76
C PRO A 543 -7.80 25.23 -3.40
N ILE A 544 -7.22 24.17 -2.83
CA ILE A 544 -7.50 22.79 -3.23
C ILE A 544 -9.00 22.52 -3.12
N TRP A 545 -9.59 22.97 -2.01
CA TRP A 545 -11.01 22.91 -1.74
C TRP A 545 -11.52 24.31 -1.39
N ALA A 546 -12.77 24.60 -1.78
CA ALA A 546 -13.40 25.87 -1.48
C ALA A 546 -13.39 26.16 0.04
N GLY A 547 -13.06 27.40 0.40
CA GLY A 547 -12.97 27.85 1.79
C GLY A 547 -11.68 27.46 2.52
N CYS A 548 -10.70 26.83 1.84
CA CYS A 548 -9.39 26.59 2.44
C CYS A 548 -8.51 27.85 2.48
N VAL A 549 -7.68 27.96 3.54
CA VAL A 549 -6.83 29.12 3.79
C VAL A 549 -5.36 28.71 3.78
N ALA A 550 -4.54 29.44 3.02
CA ALA A 550 -3.08 29.34 3.06
C ALA A 550 -2.52 30.34 4.09
N ALA A 551 -1.68 29.84 5.00
CA ALA A 551 -1.00 30.61 6.04
C ALA A 551 0.46 30.94 5.69
N SER A 552 0.77 31.06 4.38
CA SER A 552 2.13 31.16 3.85
C SER A 552 2.59 32.58 3.49
N ASP A 553 1.69 33.58 3.45
CA ASP A 553 2.09 34.96 3.16
C ASP A 553 2.88 35.62 4.30
N ASP A 554 3.55 36.75 4.00
CA ASP A 554 4.38 37.49 4.97
C ASP A 554 3.58 37.96 6.19
N GLY A 555 2.31 38.32 5.99
CA GLY A 555 1.42 38.71 7.08
C GLY A 555 1.15 37.54 8.03
N TRP A 556 1.00 36.32 7.50
CA TRP A 556 0.71 35.12 8.26
C TRP A 556 1.94 34.67 9.02
N LYS A 557 3.11 34.75 8.38
CA LYS A 557 4.39 34.48 9.06
C LYS A 557 4.64 35.49 10.17
N LYS A 558 4.38 36.78 9.94
CA LYS A 558 4.48 37.81 10.99
C LYS A 558 3.53 37.52 12.14
N TRP A 559 2.25 37.28 11.85
CA TRP A 559 1.23 36.98 12.86
C TRP A 559 1.58 35.73 13.68
N GLN A 560 2.02 34.64 13.04
CA GLN A 560 2.44 33.43 13.74
C GLN A 560 3.69 33.65 14.61
N LYS A 561 4.67 34.46 14.16
CA LYS A 561 5.83 34.83 14.98
C LYS A 561 5.44 35.64 16.21
N GLU A 562 4.51 36.58 16.07
CA GLU A 562 4.06 37.44 17.17
C GLU A 562 3.19 36.69 18.19
N ARG A 563 2.30 35.80 17.71
CA ARG A 563 1.35 35.08 18.57
C ARG A 563 1.87 33.75 19.11
N GLN A 564 2.84 33.12 18.45
CA GLN A 564 3.36 31.78 18.77
C GLN A 564 2.26 30.71 18.87
N ILE A 565 1.17 30.87 18.11
CA ILE A 565 0.09 29.88 18.01
C ILE A 565 0.54 28.76 17.05
N PRO A 566 0.47 27.47 17.46
CA PRO A 566 0.83 26.36 16.59
C PRO A 566 -0.08 26.24 15.38
N ASN A 567 0.51 26.11 14.19
CA ASN A 567 -0.19 25.72 12.97
C ASN A 567 0.07 24.25 12.62
N PHE A 568 -0.98 23.44 12.57
CA PHE A 568 -0.96 22.06 12.11
C PHE A 568 -1.17 22.06 10.59
N ALA A 569 -0.05 22.06 9.87
CA ALA A 569 0.01 22.45 8.46
C ALA A 569 -0.36 21.30 7.53
N TRP A 570 -1.54 21.38 6.90
CA TRP A 570 -1.97 20.37 5.93
C TRP A 570 -1.41 20.67 4.53
N SER A 571 -1.24 19.60 3.73
CA SER A 571 -0.50 19.65 2.46
C SER A 571 0.91 20.26 2.60
N SER A 572 1.58 19.95 3.71
CA SER A 572 2.89 20.50 4.08
C SER A 572 4.00 20.27 3.04
N GLN A 573 3.89 19.20 2.25
CA GLN A 573 4.81 18.84 1.18
C GLN A 573 4.31 19.19 -0.23
N GLY A 574 3.26 20.01 -0.37
CA GLY A 574 2.76 20.47 -1.67
C GLY A 574 2.18 19.37 -2.57
N ARG A 575 1.67 18.27 -1.98
CA ARG A 575 0.95 17.18 -2.66
C ARG A 575 1.64 16.57 -3.88
N GLY A 576 2.96 16.46 -3.84
CA GLY A 576 3.77 15.88 -4.93
C GLY A 576 4.44 16.92 -5.83
N PHE A 577 4.25 18.22 -5.60
CA PHE A 577 4.93 19.28 -6.36
C PHE A 577 6.47 19.17 -6.32
N PHE A 578 7.03 18.64 -5.23
CA PHE A 578 8.47 18.44 -5.06
C PHE A 578 8.96 17.03 -5.48
N THR A 579 8.13 16.25 -6.17
CA THR A 579 8.53 14.95 -6.75
C THR A 579 8.56 15.03 -8.28
N GLU A 580 8.82 13.91 -8.92
CA GLU A 580 8.68 13.71 -10.36
C GLU A 580 7.25 13.89 -10.88
N ARG A 581 6.22 13.95 -10.03
CA ARG A 581 4.83 14.21 -10.44
C ARG A 581 4.63 15.61 -11.04
N ALA A 582 5.49 16.57 -10.70
CA ALA A 582 5.41 17.93 -11.19
C ALA A 582 6.62 18.33 -12.03
N GLY A 583 6.42 19.26 -12.96
CA GLY A 583 7.45 19.77 -13.86
C GLY A 583 6.87 20.88 -14.73
N ARG A 584 7.72 21.81 -15.20
CA ARG A 584 7.29 22.91 -16.07
C ARG A 584 6.64 22.39 -17.37
N ASP A 585 7.04 21.19 -17.78
CA ASP A 585 6.58 20.43 -18.94
C ASP A 585 5.44 19.42 -18.64
N LYS A 586 5.09 19.19 -17.37
CA LYS A 586 4.05 18.23 -16.94
C LYS A 586 2.75 18.94 -16.58
N ARG A 587 1.68 18.66 -17.31
CA ARG A 587 0.37 19.32 -17.15
C ARG A 587 -0.83 18.36 -17.16
N ASP A 588 -0.56 17.08 -17.00
CA ASP A 588 -1.53 15.99 -16.94
C ASP A 588 -2.33 15.97 -15.62
N ASP A 589 -1.74 16.44 -14.51
CA ASP A 589 -2.42 16.61 -13.22
C ASP A 589 -2.97 18.04 -13.08
N GLU A 590 -4.25 18.21 -13.40
CA GLU A 590 -4.94 19.52 -13.37
C GLU A 590 -4.93 20.17 -11.98
N GLU A 591 -5.02 19.39 -10.89
CA GLU A 591 -4.97 19.91 -9.53
C GLU A 591 -3.58 20.50 -9.25
N ILE A 592 -2.51 19.77 -9.57
CA ILE A 592 -1.15 20.25 -9.34
C ILE A 592 -0.88 21.55 -10.10
N VAL A 593 -1.28 21.60 -11.38
CA VAL A 593 -1.09 22.78 -12.23
C VAL A 593 -1.83 23.98 -11.64
N ARG A 594 -3.12 23.83 -11.34
CA ARG A 594 -3.96 24.93 -10.83
C ARG A 594 -3.47 25.46 -9.50
N VAL A 595 -3.11 24.56 -8.59
CA VAL A 595 -2.85 24.89 -7.18
C VAL A 595 -1.42 25.40 -6.96
N TRP A 596 -0.42 24.83 -7.65
CA TRP A 596 0.98 25.02 -7.30
C TRP A 596 1.83 25.67 -8.40
N TYR A 597 1.39 25.74 -9.67
CA TYR A 597 2.27 26.22 -10.74
C TYR A 597 2.33 27.75 -10.81
N SER A 598 3.49 28.29 -10.45
CA SER A 598 3.91 29.67 -10.71
C SER A 598 5.41 29.71 -10.88
N ASP A 599 5.92 30.75 -11.54
CA ASP A 599 7.37 30.96 -11.68
C ASP A 599 8.05 30.96 -10.31
N ARG A 600 7.45 31.62 -9.31
CA ARG A 600 7.93 31.66 -7.93
C ARG A 600 8.00 30.28 -7.29
N ASN A 601 6.95 29.47 -7.38
CA ASN A 601 6.99 28.11 -6.82
C ASN A 601 8.00 27.21 -7.52
N PHE A 602 8.18 27.38 -8.83
CA PHE A 602 9.22 26.65 -9.54
C PHE A 602 10.63 27.09 -9.16
N GLU A 603 10.89 28.38 -8.90
CA GLU A 603 12.16 28.83 -8.34
C GLU A 603 12.44 28.20 -6.96
N ARG A 604 11.42 28.14 -6.08
CA ARG A 604 11.53 27.44 -4.80
C ARG A 604 11.81 25.95 -4.97
N ARG A 605 11.18 25.31 -5.96
CA ARG A 605 11.44 23.91 -6.33
C ARG A 605 12.87 23.72 -6.82
N ASP A 606 13.37 24.61 -7.67
CA ASP A 606 14.73 24.53 -8.20
C ASP A 606 15.77 24.68 -7.07
N ARG A 607 15.53 25.58 -6.11
CA ARG A 607 16.38 25.71 -4.90
C ARG A 607 16.29 24.49 -3.99
N ALA A 608 15.10 23.92 -3.81
CA ALA A 608 14.93 22.67 -3.07
C ALA A 608 15.67 21.51 -3.75
N ILE A 609 15.66 21.43 -5.08
CA ILE A 609 16.44 20.44 -5.85
C ILE A 609 17.93 20.65 -5.62
N GLN A 610 18.42 21.89 -5.71
CA GLN A 610 19.83 22.19 -5.49
C GLN A 610 20.28 21.76 -4.08
N LEU A 611 19.56 22.20 -3.04
CA LEU A 611 19.93 21.85 -1.67
C LEU A 611 19.78 20.36 -1.38
N ALA A 612 18.79 19.70 -1.96
CA ALA A 612 18.63 18.26 -1.88
C ALA A 612 19.85 17.52 -2.45
N GLN A 613 20.38 17.96 -3.60
CA GLN A 613 21.59 17.41 -4.19
C GLN A 613 22.82 17.60 -3.29
N GLU A 614 22.99 18.79 -2.70
CA GLU A 614 24.09 19.08 -1.76
C GLU A 614 24.04 18.18 -0.51
N LEU A 615 22.84 17.81 -0.05
CA LEU A 615 22.62 17.00 1.15
C LEU A 615 22.46 15.50 0.87
N GLY A 616 22.45 15.06 -0.40
CA GLY A 616 22.18 13.67 -0.76
C GLY A 616 20.75 13.22 -0.40
N ARG A 617 19.77 14.13 -0.53
CA ARG A 617 18.34 13.93 -0.19
C ARG A 617 17.44 14.20 -1.40
N ASN A 618 16.13 14.06 -1.23
CA ASN A 618 15.13 14.41 -2.24
C ASN A 618 14.55 15.82 -2.01
N PRO A 619 14.08 16.53 -3.05
CA PRO A 619 13.52 17.88 -2.90
C PRO A 619 12.31 17.94 -1.97
N ILE A 620 11.50 16.87 -1.93
CA ILE A 620 10.36 16.75 -1.02
C ILE A 620 10.77 16.70 0.47
N HIS A 621 11.97 16.20 0.77
CA HIS A 621 12.52 16.23 2.14
C HIS A 621 12.86 17.66 2.55
N ILE A 622 13.46 18.44 1.65
CA ILE A 622 13.76 19.85 1.87
C ILE A 622 12.48 20.65 2.10
N ALA A 623 11.43 20.38 1.33
CA ALA A 623 10.13 21.02 1.49
C ALA A 623 9.52 20.75 2.88
N LEU A 624 9.59 19.52 3.38
CA LEU A 624 9.12 19.18 4.73
C LEU A 624 10.00 19.81 5.83
N ALA A 625 11.33 19.74 5.68
CA ALA A 625 12.27 20.35 6.61
C ALA A 625 12.10 21.88 6.71
N TYR A 626 11.79 22.55 5.59
CA TYR A 626 11.44 23.98 5.57
C TYR A 626 10.24 24.31 6.46
N VAL A 627 9.21 23.45 6.46
CA VAL A 627 8.03 23.65 7.30
C VAL A 627 8.38 23.51 8.78
N ILE A 628 9.24 22.56 9.13
CA ILE A 628 9.68 22.31 10.51
C ILE A 628 10.60 23.44 11.03
N ALA A 629 11.46 23.99 10.17
CA ALA A 629 12.49 24.97 10.53
C ALA A 629 11.96 26.39 10.76
N GLN A 630 10.64 26.60 10.78
CA GLN A 630 10.06 27.92 10.99
C GLN A 630 10.32 28.45 12.42
N PRO A 631 10.52 29.77 12.59
CA PRO A 631 10.73 30.38 13.91
C PRO A 631 9.43 30.57 14.72
N PHE A 632 8.34 29.93 14.29
CA PHE A 632 7.06 29.87 14.95
C PHE A 632 6.60 28.41 14.97
N PRO A 633 5.73 27.99 15.90
CA PRO A 633 5.40 26.58 16.04
C PRO A 633 4.57 26.11 14.83
N VAL A 634 5.13 25.19 14.06
CA VAL A 634 4.42 24.50 12.98
C VAL A 634 4.61 23.00 13.17
N VAL A 635 3.53 22.25 12.94
CA VAL A 635 3.52 20.79 12.90
C VAL A 635 3.04 20.38 11.52
N PRO A 636 3.91 19.95 10.60
CA PRO A 636 3.47 19.42 9.31
C PRO A 636 2.63 18.16 9.47
N LEU A 637 1.50 18.13 8.78
CA LEU A 637 0.70 16.93 8.53
C LEU A 637 1.25 16.25 7.27
N ILE A 638 1.71 15.01 7.42
CA ILE A 638 2.16 14.16 6.31
C ILE A 638 1.06 13.14 5.99
N GLY A 639 0.88 12.79 4.71
CA GLY A 639 -0.20 11.91 4.27
C GLY A 639 0.24 10.68 3.48
N PRO A 640 1.19 9.87 3.97
CA PRO A 640 1.63 8.66 3.30
C PRO A 640 0.51 7.60 3.23
N ARG A 641 0.52 6.81 2.17
CA ARG A 641 -0.39 5.68 1.92
C ARG A 641 0.29 4.34 2.07
N THR A 642 1.62 4.30 2.02
CA THR A 642 2.42 3.09 2.22
C THR A 642 3.49 3.31 3.30
N THR A 643 4.08 2.20 3.77
CA THR A 643 5.20 2.26 4.72
C THR A 643 6.42 2.95 4.10
N GLY A 644 6.67 2.75 2.81
CA GLY A 644 7.76 3.40 2.10
C GLY A 644 7.60 4.92 2.00
N GLU A 645 6.40 5.42 1.67
CA GLU A 645 6.12 6.86 1.67
C GLU A 645 6.24 7.48 3.07
N LEU A 646 5.85 6.73 4.10
CA LEU A 646 5.99 7.16 5.49
C LEU A 646 7.45 7.28 5.89
N GLU A 647 8.26 6.23 5.68
CA GLU A 647 9.69 6.26 5.98
C GLU A 647 10.43 7.35 5.19
N ASP A 648 10.09 7.54 3.90
CA ASP A 648 10.64 8.63 3.09
C ASP A 648 10.33 10.00 3.70
N SER A 649 9.10 10.22 4.15
CA SER A 649 8.70 11.46 4.83
C SER A 649 9.44 11.65 6.17
N LEU A 650 9.57 10.60 6.97
CA LEU A 650 10.27 10.66 8.25
C LEU A 650 11.79 10.92 8.08
N SER A 651 12.39 10.52 6.96
CA SER A 651 13.80 10.79 6.68
C SER A 651 14.14 12.29 6.57
N ALA A 652 13.14 13.14 6.31
CA ALA A 652 13.30 14.59 6.31
C ALA A 652 13.62 15.17 7.71
N LEU A 653 13.34 14.42 8.77
CA LEU A 653 13.58 14.86 10.16
C LEU A 653 15.07 14.91 10.53
N ASP A 654 15.93 14.28 9.74
CA ASP A 654 17.39 14.35 9.87
C ASP A 654 17.96 15.70 9.39
N ILE A 655 17.16 16.51 8.68
CA ILE A 655 17.62 17.72 8.01
C ILE A 655 17.41 18.93 8.92
N GLN A 656 18.51 19.59 9.29
CA GLN A 656 18.48 20.85 10.04
C GLN A 656 18.79 22.02 9.12
N LEU A 657 17.78 22.80 8.76
CA LEU A 657 17.96 24.00 7.95
C LEU A 657 18.34 25.20 8.83
N THR A 658 19.36 25.93 8.42
CA THR A 658 19.74 27.21 9.02
C THR A 658 18.70 28.29 8.68
N PRO A 659 18.58 29.36 9.50
CA PRO A 659 17.73 30.51 9.16
C PRO A 659 18.05 31.12 7.79
N GLU A 660 19.32 31.11 7.37
CA GLU A 660 19.78 31.55 6.05
C GLU A 660 19.23 30.67 4.94
N GLN A 661 19.32 29.34 5.09
CA GLN A 661 18.76 28.39 4.13
C GLN A 661 17.25 28.51 4.02
N VAL A 662 16.53 28.68 5.14
CA VAL A 662 15.07 28.88 5.13
C VAL A 662 14.71 30.13 4.32
N ARG A 663 15.40 31.26 4.54
CA ARG A 663 15.18 32.50 3.77
C ARG A 663 15.52 32.33 2.28
N TRP A 664 16.62 31.63 1.98
CA TRP A 664 17.06 31.39 0.62
C TRP A 664 16.11 30.50 -0.17
N LEU A 665 15.58 29.43 0.46
CA LEU A 665 14.58 28.56 -0.15
C LEU A 665 13.31 29.33 -0.53
N GLU A 666 12.91 30.30 0.29
CA GLU A 666 11.68 31.06 0.13
C GLU A 666 11.74 32.20 -0.91
N ALA A 667 12.89 32.87 -0.98
CA ALA A 667 13.13 34.11 -1.73
C ALA A 667 12.54 34.09 -3.14
#